data_AF-Q23QG6-F1
#
_entry.id   AF-Q23QG6-F1
#
_cell.length_a   1.000
_cell.length_b   1.000
_cell.length_c   1.000
_cell.angle_alpha   90.00
_cell.angle_beta   90.00
_cell.angle_gamma   90.00
#
_symmetry.space_group_name_H-M   'P 1'
#
loop_
_entity.id
_entity.type
_entity.pdbx_description
1 polymer ?
#
loop_
_entity_poly.entity_id
_entity_poly.type
_entity_poly.pdbx_seq_one_letter_code
_entity_poly.pdbx_strand_id
1 'polypeptide(L)'
;MRISSALKNIAKDIVDQQLQNQYAWQINEESCSYLDDITAQLKEGTSQEKSIAKILELMKKGSKIKQDKDNNNLLIVLGVTGTCKTTFSAYISGLNLSVISEEFGGEVEPKLQYSDMKNQMFGAIGLSDTESETLQPNFFKLDNETIIVDCPGLLDSRGVEVDISNSYCLNKAICYSQNIKFLIVLDGQSFQYQTPEKGKSLKDILEATFFLAQSTSMDFSKNIAIVFTRTQENEAFYREKFDNLINQLMESSDFNYQNLKYCDKNKIQKYLLQLLKAKIILFPLPQKQEIDKEFSQFHLESICQKIKEIQYYKKQKSENFHFYMTNQSLEILSNIRDCSRQIVKKLFEEICEYLSNFFINLNENQLDQFPQIVDNYNYQYETNKNKLNNITYYDLLLQYLFQPIINLQLNQYDQSYTKTLKKLQFFLREVYDNLLVQFNFLQDKEGYKINFGVIDCYEMSEGILLLHKSYERQKIIMKQQRQQRELDNQIMIDENEQNVLNQIIQSSEKQIDQKKKQINQLNNEANQLNMEEKIKQEQLLIQQQQEEEQKQILDSIQFANTQKQNQLNNIEQNLKNGQKDLRKMEEEVDRKIQEVRNQNENRRKLERQLIEAQAKKSSPRVLGTIGSTVKYGVIGSCFGPVGALVGGLFGLFSPKRGCSIF
;
A
#
# COMPACT_ATOMS: atom_id res chain seq x y z
N MET A 1 -8.53 42.52 6.27
CA MET A 1 -7.55 41.40 6.35
C MET A 1 -8.06 40.16 7.08
N ARG A 2 -8.78 40.22 8.21
CA ARG A 2 -9.23 39.02 8.96
C ARG A 2 -10.24 38.12 8.23
N ILE A 3 -11.05 38.67 7.32
CA ILE A 3 -12.04 37.89 6.54
C ILE A 3 -11.36 36.95 5.54
N SER A 4 -10.18 37.31 5.02
CA SER A 4 -9.45 36.50 4.04
C SER A 4 -8.84 35.23 4.65
N SER A 5 -8.34 35.29 5.89
CA SER A 5 -7.82 34.09 6.57
C SER A 5 -8.93 33.14 6.99
N ALA A 6 -10.07 33.67 7.43
CA ALA A 6 -11.24 32.85 7.77
C ALA A 6 -11.81 32.14 6.54
N LEU A 7 -11.93 32.83 5.40
CA LEU A 7 -12.36 32.20 4.15
C LEU A 7 -11.35 31.20 3.58
N LYS A 8 -10.03 31.44 3.73
CA LYS A 8 -9.00 30.45 3.38
C LYS A 8 -9.08 29.20 4.25
N ASN A 9 -9.34 29.36 5.55
CA ASN A 9 -9.50 28.24 6.46
C ASN A 9 -10.79 27.46 6.20
N ILE A 10 -11.90 28.15 5.89
CA ILE A 10 -13.17 27.49 5.51
C ILE A 10 -13.04 26.78 4.16
N ALA A 11 -12.39 27.39 3.16
CA ALA A 11 -12.14 26.73 1.89
C ALA A 11 -11.21 25.53 2.05
N LYS A 12 -10.18 25.64 2.90
CA LYS A 12 -9.32 24.53 3.26
C LYS A 12 -10.09 23.43 4.00
N ASP A 13 -10.92 23.75 4.96
CA ASP A 13 -11.72 22.77 5.72
C ASP A 13 -12.79 22.12 4.83
N ILE A 14 -13.39 22.83 3.86
CA ILE A 14 -14.33 22.28 2.88
C ILE A 14 -13.59 21.38 1.89
N VAL A 15 -12.41 21.77 1.41
CA VAL A 15 -11.58 20.94 0.53
C VAL A 15 -11.06 19.73 1.29
N ASP A 16 -10.60 19.87 2.53
CA ASP A 16 -10.15 18.79 3.40
C ASP A 16 -11.32 17.88 3.79
N GLN A 17 -12.54 18.38 3.99
CA GLN A 17 -13.75 17.56 4.21
C GLN A 17 -14.25 16.91 2.94
N GLN A 18 -14.19 17.57 1.77
CA GLN A 18 -14.53 16.96 0.49
C GLN A 18 -13.50 15.91 0.09
N LEU A 19 -12.21 16.15 0.34
CA LEU A 19 -11.16 15.13 0.21
C LEU A 19 -11.36 14.02 1.26
N GLN A 20 -11.66 14.32 2.52
CA GLN A 20 -11.92 13.25 3.49
C GLN A 20 -13.22 12.49 3.22
N ASN A 21 -14.23 13.08 2.59
CA ASN A 21 -15.49 12.40 2.29
C ASN A 21 -15.51 11.74 0.90
N GLN A 22 -14.82 12.29 -0.10
CA GLN A 22 -14.54 11.62 -1.38
C GLN A 22 -13.43 10.58 -1.25
N TYR A 23 -12.50 10.73 -0.29
CA TYR A 23 -11.35 9.83 -0.09
C TYR A 23 -11.31 9.06 1.24
N ALA A 24 -12.35 9.16 2.07
CA ALA A 24 -12.80 8.04 2.89
C ALA A 24 -13.38 6.92 2.00
N TRP A 25 -12.67 6.59 0.92
CA TRP A 25 -12.64 5.23 0.40
C TRP A 25 -12.16 4.39 1.58
N GLN A 26 -13.14 3.91 2.35
CA GLN A 26 -13.06 2.57 2.87
C GLN A 26 -12.45 1.74 1.76
N ILE A 27 -11.48 0.89 2.07
CA ILE A 27 -11.07 -0.16 1.13
C ILE A 27 -12.34 -0.97 0.88
N ASN A 28 -13.11 -0.54 -0.13
CA ASN A 28 -14.36 -1.16 -0.53
C ASN A 28 -13.97 -2.54 -1.05
N GLU A 29 -14.89 -3.49 -1.02
CA GLU A 29 -14.59 -4.88 -1.44
C GLU A 29 -13.96 -4.96 -2.83
N GLU A 30 -14.24 -3.98 -3.71
CA GLU A 30 -13.58 -3.81 -5.00
C GLU A 30 -12.06 -3.60 -4.91
N SER A 31 -11.56 -2.80 -3.97
CA SER A 31 -10.11 -2.55 -3.83
C SER A 31 -9.36 -3.83 -3.46
N CYS A 32 -10.05 -4.74 -2.77
CA CYS A 32 -9.54 -6.04 -2.38
C CYS A 32 -9.51 -7.04 -3.55
N SER A 33 -10.42 -6.98 -4.53
CA SER A 33 -10.43 -7.93 -5.67
C SER A 33 -9.18 -7.80 -6.54
N TYR A 34 -8.55 -6.63 -6.58
CA TYR A 34 -7.34 -6.40 -7.38
C TYR A 34 -6.09 -7.08 -6.84
N LEU A 35 -6.10 -7.51 -5.57
CA LEU A 35 -5.05 -8.35 -5.02
C LEU A 35 -5.09 -9.77 -5.54
N ASP A 36 -6.22 -10.22 -6.10
CA ASP A 36 -6.33 -11.58 -6.62
C ASP A 36 -5.35 -11.81 -7.78
N ASP A 37 -5.16 -10.80 -8.65
CA ASP A 37 -4.16 -10.87 -9.74
C ASP A 37 -2.73 -11.02 -9.20
N ILE A 38 -2.37 -10.23 -8.18
CA ILE A 38 -1.00 -10.19 -7.63
C ILE A 38 -0.73 -11.42 -6.79
N THR A 39 -1.68 -11.83 -5.96
CA THR A 39 -1.57 -13.05 -5.15
C THR A 39 -1.56 -14.29 -6.03
N ALA A 40 -2.31 -14.33 -7.14
CA ALA A 40 -2.22 -15.41 -8.12
C ALA A 40 -0.80 -15.52 -8.72
N GLN A 41 -0.20 -14.40 -9.15
CA GLN A 41 1.18 -14.40 -9.67
C GLN A 41 2.19 -14.88 -8.63
N LEU A 42 2.08 -14.41 -7.38
CA LEU A 42 2.97 -14.81 -6.29
C LEU A 42 2.79 -16.27 -5.88
N LYS A 43 1.58 -16.84 -6.02
CA LYS A 43 1.30 -18.26 -5.72
C LYS A 43 2.01 -19.21 -6.68
N GLU A 44 2.31 -18.78 -7.90
CA GLU A 44 3.04 -19.58 -8.89
C GLU A 44 4.56 -19.51 -8.70
N GLY A 45 5.03 -18.59 -7.85
CA GLY A 45 6.45 -18.34 -7.61
C GLY A 45 7.14 -19.28 -6.63
N THR A 46 8.25 -18.78 -6.10
CA THR A 46 9.08 -19.39 -5.05
C THR A 46 8.29 -19.63 -3.76
N SER A 47 8.86 -20.45 -2.85
CA SER A 47 8.27 -20.67 -1.50
C SER A 47 8.05 -19.36 -0.73
N GLN A 48 8.99 -18.42 -0.90
CA GLN A 48 8.92 -17.09 -0.30
C GLN A 48 7.77 -16.27 -0.89
N GLU A 49 7.62 -16.22 -2.21
CA GLU A 49 6.51 -15.52 -2.87
C GLU A 49 5.15 -16.12 -2.48
N LYS A 50 5.05 -17.45 -2.36
CA LYS A 50 3.84 -18.13 -1.84
C LYS A 50 3.50 -17.71 -0.42
N SER A 51 4.50 -17.55 0.43
CA SER A 51 4.32 -17.08 1.82
C SER A 51 3.84 -15.63 1.85
N ILE A 52 4.41 -14.77 0.99
CA ILE A 52 3.95 -13.38 0.81
C ILE A 52 2.50 -13.35 0.30
N ALA A 53 2.16 -14.18 -0.68
CA ALA A 53 0.80 -14.28 -1.21
C ALA A 53 -0.20 -14.62 -0.08
N LYS A 54 0.11 -15.62 0.74
CA LYS A 54 -0.71 -16.02 1.90
C LYS A 54 -0.88 -14.86 2.89
N ILE A 55 0.18 -14.11 3.19
CA ILE A 55 0.09 -12.93 4.08
C ILE A 55 -0.80 -11.85 3.47
N LEU A 56 -0.63 -11.53 2.19
CA LEU A 56 -1.46 -10.52 1.50
C LEU A 56 -2.94 -10.94 1.45
N GLU A 57 -3.25 -12.22 1.29
CA GLU A 57 -4.63 -12.73 1.35
C GLU A 57 -5.25 -12.60 2.74
N LEU A 58 -4.49 -12.92 3.79
CA LEU A 58 -4.96 -12.76 5.16
C LEU A 58 -5.12 -11.27 5.52
N MET A 59 -4.16 -10.43 5.12
CA MET A 59 -4.24 -8.97 5.25
C MET A 59 -5.41 -8.38 4.48
N LYS A 60 -5.70 -8.86 3.26
CA LYS A 60 -6.86 -8.41 2.45
C LYS A 60 -8.15 -8.54 3.24
N LYS A 61 -8.35 -9.67 3.92
CA LYS A 61 -9.53 -9.88 4.75
C LYS A 61 -9.49 -9.01 6.02
N GLY A 62 -8.34 -8.91 6.69
CA GLY A 62 -8.12 -7.98 7.80
C GLY A 62 -8.28 -6.50 7.44
N SER A 63 -8.09 -6.15 6.17
CA SER A 63 -8.23 -4.77 5.70
C SER A 63 -9.68 -4.29 5.76
N LYS A 64 -10.64 -5.23 5.80
CA LYS A 64 -12.08 -4.98 5.98
C LYS A 64 -12.45 -4.57 7.39
N ILE A 65 -11.52 -4.60 8.35
CA ILE A 65 -11.72 -4.02 9.69
C ILE A 65 -11.93 -2.52 9.49
N LYS A 66 -13.19 -2.08 9.63
CA LYS A 66 -13.60 -0.69 9.45
C LYS A 66 -13.60 0.03 10.78
N GLN A 67 -13.23 1.31 10.75
CA GLN A 67 -13.55 2.22 11.83
C GLN A 67 -15.07 2.39 11.86
N ASP A 68 -15.71 1.89 12.91
CA ASP A 68 -17.05 2.29 13.23
C ASP A 68 -16.97 3.74 13.72
N LYS A 69 -17.50 4.69 12.92
CA LYS A 69 -17.39 6.13 13.23
C LYS A 69 -18.07 6.46 14.56
N ASP A 70 -19.04 5.64 14.96
CA ASP A 70 -19.84 5.84 16.16
C ASP A 70 -19.24 5.09 17.37
N ASN A 71 -18.53 3.97 17.14
CA ASN A 71 -17.89 3.17 18.20
C ASN A 71 -16.38 3.35 18.28
N ASN A 72 -15.95 4.15 19.26
CA ASN A 72 -14.54 4.39 19.56
C ASN A 72 -13.97 3.46 20.65
N ASN A 73 -14.79 2.59 21.25
CA ASN A 73 -14.40 1.72 22.36
C ASN A 73 -14.15 0.28 21.89
N LEU A 74 -12.96 -0.24 22.16
CA LEU A 74 -12.59 -1.63 21.90
C LEU A 74 -12.26 -2.39 23.19
N LEU A 75 -12.71 -3.64 23.24
CA LEU A 75 -12.28 -4.64 24.21
C LEU A 75 -11.48 -5.72 23.49
N ILE A 76 -10.17 -5.73 23.67
CA ILE A 76 -9.26 -6.64 22.96
C ILE A 76 -9.03 -7.87 23.82
N VAL A 77 -9.30 -9.04 23.26
CA VAL A 77 -9.15 -10.34 23.94
C VAL A 77 -7.86 -11.01 23.46
N LEU A 78 -6.89 -11.11 24.37
CA LEU A 78 -5.56 -11.66 24.14
C LEU A 78 -5.40 -12.97 24.91
N GLY A 79 -4.69 -13.93 24.35
CA GLY A 79 -4.62 -15.30 24.88
C GLY A 79 -3.88 -16.19 23.90
N VAL A 80 -3.13 -17.18 24.37
CA VAL A 80 -2.56 -18.20 23.47
C VAL A 80 -3.68 -19.05 22.84
N THR A 81 -3.36 -19.80 21.80
CA THR A 81 -4.29 -20.78 21.21
C THR A 81 -4.81 -21.76 22.27
N GLY A 82 -6.09 -22.12 22.21
CA GLY A 82 -6.72 -23.08 23.15
C GLY A 82 -7.18 -22.52 24.50
N THR A 83 -7.04 -21.21 24.76
CA THR A 83 -7.51 -20.58 26.03
C THR A 83 -8.99 -20.23 26.07
N CYS A 84 -9.79 -20.68 25.09
CA CYS A 84 -11.22 -20.40 24.97
C CYS A 84 -11.60 -18.91 24.72
N LYS A 85 -10.73 -18.12 24.06
CA LYS A 85 -11.01 -16.70 23.74
C LYS A 85 -12.31 -16.48 22.96
N THR A 86 -12.49 -17.20 21.86
CA THR A 86 -13.68 -17.07 21.00
C THR A 86 -14.94 -17.48 21.75
N THR A 87 -14.87 -18.58 22.52
CA THR A 87 -15.96 -19.02 23.41
C THR A 87 -16.34 -17.96 24.42
N PHE A 88 -15.34 -17.39 25.10
CA PHE A 88 -15.56 -16.36 26.10
C PHE A 88 -16.14 -15.09 25.47
N SER A 89 -15.62 -14.66 24.31
CA SER A 89 -16.09 -13.48 23.56
C SER A 89 -17.54 -13.64 23.07
N ALA A 90 -17.90 -14.82 22.57
CA ALA A 90 -19.27 -15.16 22.22
C ALA A 90 -20.20 -15.12 23.44
N TYR A 91 -19.77 -15.70 24.56
CA TYR A 91 -20.55 -15.69 25.79
C TYR A 91 -20.81 -14.26 26.30
N ILE A 92 -19.76 -13.44 26.43
CA ILE A 92 -19.92 -12.07 26.95
C ILE A 92 -20.65 -11.12 25.99
N SER A 93 -20.74 -11.47 24.71
CA SER A 93 -21.58 -10.75 23.73
C SER A 93 -23.06 -11.15 23.78
N GLY A 94 -23.44 -12.06 24.68
CA GLY A 94 -24.81 -12.52 24.85
C GLY A 94 -25.25 -13.54 23.81
N LEU A 95 -24.33 -14.16 23.07
CA LEU A 95 -24.68 -15.28 22.21
C LEU A 95 -24.96 -16.52 23.07
N ASN A 96 -26.05 -17.23 22.75
CA ASN A 96 -26.38 -18.47 23.44
C ASN A 96 -25.38 -19.56 23.05
N LEU A 97 -24.82 -20.19 24.09
CA LEU A 97 -23.96 -21.35 23.96
C LEU A 97 -24.69 -22.56 24.54
N SER A 98 -24.54 -23.73 23.93
CA SER A 98 -25.05 -25.01 24.41
C SER A 98 -23.89 -25.87 24.88
N VAL A 99 -24.16 -26.69 25.90
CA VAL A 99 -23.21 -27.70 26.37
C VAL A 99 -23.44 -28.99 25.59
N ILE A 100 -22.40 -29.49 24.93
CA ILE A 100 -22.39 -30.77 24.23
C ILE A 100 -21.47 -31.76 24.92
N SER A 101 -21.71 -33.04 24.70
CA SER A 101 -20.78 -34.12 25.04
C SER A 101 -19.76 -34.32 23.92
N GLU A 102 -18.47 -34.34 24.26
CA GLU A 102 -17.42 -34.87 23.40
C GLU A 102 -16.75 -36.07 24.08
N GLU A 103 -16.50 -37.13 23.32
CA GLU A 103 -15.84 -38.33 23.84
C GLU A 103 -14.34 -38.25 23.58
N PHE A 104 -13.55 -38.18 24.65
CA PHE A 104 -12.10 -38.16 24.59
C PHE A 104 -11.52 -39.33 25.40
N GLY A 105 -10.85 -40.27 24.75
CA GLY A 105 -10.27 -41.44 25.43
C GLY A 105 -11.28 -42.34 26.16
N GLY A 106 -12.55 -42.33 25.74
CA GLY A 106 -13.64 -43.09 26.39
C GLY A 106 -14.29 -42.37 27.57
N GLU A 107 -13.87 -41.14 27.89
CA GLU A 107 -14.56 -40.28 28.84
C GLU A 107 -15.40 -39.22 28.11
N VAL A 108 -16.62 -39.00 28.61
CA VAL A 108 -17.49 -37.92 28.14
C VAL A 108 -17.13 -36.63 28.87
N GLU A 109 -16.68 -35.64 28.11
CA GLU A 109 -16.36 -34.29 28.59
C GLU A 109 -17.37 -33.26 28.06
N PRO A 110 -17.85 -32.33 28.90
CA PRO A 110 -18.74 -31.26 28.47
C PRO A 110 -17.95 -30.17 27.75
N LYS A 111 -18.41 -29.77 26.56
CA LYS A 111 -17.86 -28.63 25.79
C LYS A 111 -18.94 -27.63 25.41
N LEU A 112 -18.51 -26.41 25.13
CA LEU A 112 -19.41 -25.36 24.66
C LEU A 112 -19.42 -25.32 23.13
N GLN A 113 -20.57 -25.04 22.55
CA GLN A 113 -20.75 -24.70 21.14
C GLN A 113 -21.81 -23.61 20.99
N TYR A 114 -21.93 -22.98 19.81
CA TYR A 114 -23.07 -22.09 19.55
C TYR A 114 -24.39 -22.85 19.55
N SER A 115 -25.42 -22.30 20.21
CA SER A 115 -26.77 -22.86 20.17
C SER A 115 -27.43 -22.66 18.79
N ASP A 116 -27.16 -21.53 18.13
CA ASP A 116 -27.61 -21.25 16.75
C ASP A 116 -26.44 -21.44 15.77
N MET A 117 -26.62 -22.33 14.79
CA MET A 117 -25.62 -22.56 13.73
C MET A 117 -25.29 -21.31 12.93
N LYS A 118 -26.19 -20.32 12.83
CA LYS A 118 -25.88 -19.04 12.14
C LYS A 118 -24.73 -18.29 12.79
N ASN A 119 -24.51 -18.48 14.10
CA ASN A 119 -23.42 -17.83 14.82
C ASN A 119 -22.04 -18.44 14.52
N GLN A 120 -21.97 -19.57 13.79
CA GLN A 120 -20.70 -20.12 13.30
C GLN A 120 -19.96 -19.17 12.33
N MET A 121 -20.64 -18.14 11.81
CA MET A 121 -19.98 -17.07 11.04
C MET A 121 -18.93 -16.29 11.85
N PHE A 122 -18.99 -16.36 13.19
CA PHE A 122 -18.00 -15.77 14.11
C PHE A 122 -16.83 -16.73 14.43
N GLY A 123 -16.64 -17.78 13.62
CA GLY A 123 -15.66 -18.86 13.83
C GLY A 123 -16.28 -20.08 14.51
N ALA A 124 -15.59 -21.21 14.54
CA ALA A 124 -16.06 -22.39 15.24
C ALA A 124 -15.73 -22.34 16.75
N ILE A 125 -16.64 -22.90 17.56
CA ILE A 125 -16.41 -23.20 18.97
C ILE A 125 -16.61 -24.70 19.16
N GLY A 126 -15.64 -25.38 19.79
CA GLY A 126 -15.82 -26.75 20.31
C GLY A 126 -15.61 -27.89 19.30
N LEU A 127 -14.98 -27.65 18.14
CA LEU A 127 -14.75 -28.70 17.14
C LEU A 127 -13.42 -29.48 17.33
N SER A 128 -12.42 -28.90 18.01
CA SER A 128 -11.25 -29.62 18.53
C SER A 128 -10.52 -28.78 19.58
N ASP A 129 -9.88 -29.41 20.58
CA ASP A 129 -9.05 -28.70 21.57
C ASP A 129 -7.65 -28.37 21.03
N THR A 130 -7.28 -28.96 19.89
CA THR A 130 -5.93 -28.90 19.31
C THR A 130 -5.80 -27.91 18.16
N GLU A 131 -6.88 -27.58 17.46
CA GLU A 131 -6.85 -26.67 16.31
C GLU A 131 -7.71 -25.43 16.60
N SER A 132 -7.06 -24.31 16.94
CA SER A 132 -7.73 -23.01 16.90
C SER A 132 -8.02 -22.66 15.44
N GLU A 133 -9.28 -22.38 15.11
CA GLU A 133 -9.69 -21.98 13.76
C GLU A 133 -9.64 -20.47 13.50
N THR A 134 -9.53 -19.64 14.55
CA THR A 134 -9.52 -18.17 14.44
C THR A 134 -8.29 -17.70 13.68
N LEU A 135 -8.34 -17.67 12.36
CA LEU A 135 -7.27 -17.19 11.46
C LEU A 135 -7.27 -15.66 11.35
N GLN A 136 -8.35 -15.02 11.80
CA GLN A 136 -8.59 -13.58 11.69
C GLN A 136 -9.35 -13.08 12.91
N PRO A 137 -9.20 -11.81 13.29
CA PRO A 137 -9.97 -11.30 14.40
C PRO A 137 -11.47 -11.36 14.15
N ASN A 138 -12.19 -11.95 15.09
CA ASN A 138 -13.65 -11.90 15.11
C ASN A 138 -14.10 -10.65 15.88
N PHE A 139 -15.22 -10.07 15.44
CA PHE A 139 -15.80 -8.89 16.06
C PHE A 139 -17.15 -9.25 16.65
N PHE A 140 -17.26 -9.10 17.97
CA PHE A 140 -18.52 -9.25 18.69
C PHE A 140 -18.95 -7.90 19.26
N LYS A 141 -20.23 -7.71 19.50
CA LYS A 141 -20.73 -6.54 20.22
C LYS A 141 -20.87 -6.90 21.69
N LEU A 142 -20.20 -6.17 22.59
CA LEU A 142 -20.46 -6.29 24.02
C LEU A 142 -21.73 -5.52 24.39
N ASP A 143 -21.83 -4.31 23.86
CA ASP A 143 -22.95 -3.39 24.04
C ASP A 143 -23.03 -2.45 22.81
N ASN A 144 -23.83 -1.40 22.90
CA ASN A 144 -24.01 -0.44 21.81
C ASN A 144 -22.75 0.38 21.51
N GLU A 145 -21.83 0.51 22.47
CA GLU A 145 -20.67 1.41 22.41
C GLU A 145 -19.34 0.66 22.24
N THR A 146 -19.31 -0.63 22.59
CA THR A 146 -18.09 -1.42 22.77
C THR A 146 -18.08 -2.64 21.85
N ILE A 147 -17.03 -2.72 21.03
CA ILE A 147 -16.76 -3.86 20.17
C ILE A 147 -15.68 -4.73 20.81
N ILE A 148 -15.94 -6.03 20.89
CA ILE A 148 -14.99 -7.04 21.32
C ILE A 148 -14.20 -7.49 20.10
N VAL A 149 -12.88 -7.46 20.21
CA VAL A 149 -11.95 -7.96 19.20
C VAL A 149 -11.35 -9.25 19.73
N ASP A 150 -11.89 -10.38 19.27
CA ASP A 150 -11.35 -11.70 19.55
C ASP A 150 -10.20 -11.97 18.58
N CYS A 151 -8.97 -11.84 19.07
CA CYS A 151 -7.80 -12.06 18.23
C CYS A 151 -7.49 -13.56 18.12
N PRO A 152 -6.90 -13.99 16.99
CA PRO A 152 -6.17 -15.24 16.92
C PRO A 152 -5.17 -15.40 18.09
N GLY A 153 -4.77 -16.64 18.37
CA GLY A 153 -3.75 -16.90 19.39
C GLY A 153 -2.50 -16.03 19.18
N LEU A 154 -2.04 -15.35 20.23
CA LEU A 154 -0.71 -14.74 20.20
C LEU A 154 0.32 -15.86 20.05
N LEU A 155 1.35 -15.63 19.21
CA LEU A 155 2.41 -16.62 18.93
C LEU A 155 1.85 -17.91 18.33
N ASP A 156 0.95 -17.76 17.37
CA ASP A 156 0.26 -18.86 16.72
C ASP A 156 1.24 -19.85 16.08
N SER A 157 1.12 -21.14 16.41
CA SER A 157 1.98 -22.20 15.89
C SER A 157 1.67 -22.57 14.43
N ARG A 158 0.58 -22.06 13.85
CA ARG A 158 0.17 -22.32 12.45
C ARG A 158 1.04 -21.64 11.39
N GLY A 159 2.10 -20.97 11.82
CA GLY A 159 3.15 -20.44 10.96
C GLY A 159 3.27 -18.93 10.99
N VAL A 160 4.41 -18.46 10.51
CA VAL A 160 4.80 -17.05 10.56
C VAL A 160 3.87 -16.15 9.74
N GLU A 161 3.25 -16.66 8.67
CA GLU A 161 2.32 -15.86 7.87
C GLU A 161 1.07 -15.47 8.66
N VAL A 162 0.61 -16.38 9.53
CA VAL A 162 -0.55 -16.15 10.41
C VAL A 162 -0.17 -15.15 11.49
N ASP A 163 0.99 -15.30 12.12
CA ASP A 163 1.49 -14.37 13.15
C ASP A 163 1.61 -12.92 12.63
N ILE A 164 2.20 -12.74 11.44
CA ILE A 164 2.31 -11.44 10.76
C ILE A 164 0.92 -10.85 10.50
N SER A 165 0.01 -11.64 9.93
CA SER A 165 -1.33 -11.15 9.61
C SER A 165 -2.15 -10.80 10.85
N ASN A 166 -2.03 -11.59 11.92
CA ASN A 166 -2.73 -11.35 13.18
C ASN A 166 -2.28 -10.03 13.80
N SER A 167 -0.96 -9.81 13.84
CA SER A 167 -0.38 -8.56 14.36
C SER A 167 -0.81 -7.36 13.53
N TYR A 168 -0.86 -7.49 12.20
CA TYR A 168 -1.42 -6.46 11.32
C TYR A 168 -2.88 -6.13 11.65
N CYS A 169 -3.74 -7.16 11.78
CA CYS A 169 -5.17 -6.95 12.03
C CYS A 169 -5.41 -6.32 13.40
N LEU A 170 -4.68 -6.76 14.42
CA LEU A 170 -4.75 -6.22 15.77
C LEU A 170 -4.27 -4.77 15.81
N ASN A 171 -3.15 -4.45 15.15
CA ASN A 171 -2.68 -3.08 15.00
C ASN A 171 -3.75 -2.20 14.36
N LYS A 172 -4.35 -2.68 13.27
CA LYS A 172 -5.39 -1.96 12.53
C LYS A 172 -6.60 -1.67 13.43
N ALA A 173 -7.07 -2.67 14.17
CA ALA A 173 -8.15 -2.49 15.14
C ALA A 173 -7.80 -1.43 16.20
N ILE A 174 -6.62 -1.53 16.82
CA ILE A 174 -6.12 -0.57 17.82
C ILE A 174 -6.03 0.84 17.23
N CYS A 175 -5.56 1.00 16.00
CA CYS A 175 -5.40 2.29 15.33
C CYS A 175 -6.72 3.00 15.03
N TYR A 176 -7.82 2.26 14.87
CA TYR A 176 -9.14 2.85 14.66
C TYR A 176 -9.90 3.19 15.94
N SER A 177 -9.40 2.77 17.09
CA SER A 177 -10.01 3.02 18.40
C SER A 177 -9.35 4.15 19.15
N GLN A 178 -10.14 4.88 19.94
CA GLN A 178 -9.62 5.88 20.87
C GLN A 178 -9.54 5.34 22.29
N ASN A 179 -10.44 4.42 22.64
CA ASN A 179 -10.60 3.90 23.98
C ASN A 179 -10.44 2.38 23.95
N ILE A 180 -9.51 1.84 24.73
CA ILE A 180 -9.14 0.42 24.64
C ILE A 180 -9.14 -0.22 26.04
N LYS A 181 -9.72 -1.41 26.16
CA LYS A 181 -9.56 -2.33 27.29
C LYS A 181 -8.91 -3.61 26.79
N PHE A 182 -8.20 -4.29 27.69
CA PHE A 182 -7.60 -5.58 27.37
C PHE A 182 -8.08 -6.66 28.34
N LEU A 183 -8.38 -7.82 27.79
CA LEU A 183 -8.60 -9.05 28.55
C LEU A 183 -7.49 -10.03 28.22
N ILE A 184 -6.74 -10.47 29.23
CA ILE A 184 -5.74 -11.53 29.09
C ILE A 184 -6.39 -12.82 29.53
N VAL A 185 -6.66 -13.70 28.58
CA VAL A 185 -7.32 -14.99 28.77
C VAL A 185 -6.29 -16.08 29.00
N LEU A 186 -6.40 -16.72 30.15
CA LEU A 186 -5.56 -17.81 30.61
C LEU A 186 -6.43 -19.04 30.86
N ASP A 187 -5.85 -20.21 30.63
CA ASP A 187 -6.51 -21.46 31.00
C ASP A 187 -6.43 -21.69 32.52
N GLY A 188 -7.56 -21.70 33.21
CA GLY A 188 -7.63 -21.96 34.64
C GLY A 188 -7.22 -23.39 35.02
N GLN A 189 -7.45 -24.40 34.16
CA GLN A 189 -7.03 -25.78 34.46
C GLN A 189 -5.50 -25.89 34.54
N SER A 190 -4.79 -25.15 33.68
CA SER A 190 -3.34 -25.05 33.78
C SER A 190 -2.88 -24.51 35.15
N PHE A 191 -3.65 -23.69 35.86
CA PHE A 191 -3.28 -23.25 37.22
C PHE A 191 -3.57 -24.30 38.31
N GLN A 192 -4.51 -25.21 38.08
CA GLN A 192 -4.88 -26.29 39.01
C GLN A 192 -3.88 -27.45 38.99
N TYR A 193 -3.58 -28.01 37.81
CA TYR A 193 -2.74 -29.21 37.68
C TYR A 193 -1.29 -28.83 37.49
N GLN A 194 -0.35 -29.18 38.38
CA GLN A 194 1.08 -28.80 38.34
C GLN A 194 1.85 -29.29 37.09
N THR A 195 1.49 -28.86 35.88
CA THR A 195 2.14 -29.25 34.63
C THR A 195 3.36 -28.35 34.32
N PRO A 196 4.44 -28.90 33.74
CA PRO A 196 5.62 -28.12 33.31
C PRO A 196 5.30 -27.03 32.26
N GLU A 197 4.22 -27.19 31.49
CA GLU A 197 3.83 -26.29 30.41
C GLU A 197 3.25 -24.95 30.90
N LYS A 198 2.84 -24.84 32.17
CA LYS A 198 2.23 -23.63 32.76
C LYS A 198 3.01 -22.35 32.54
N GLY A 199 4.33 -22.43 32.69
CA GLY A 199 5.18 -21.26 32.67
C GLY A 199 5.37 -20.70 31.27
N LYS A 200 5.37 -21.56 30.24
CA LYS A 200 5.72 -21.17 28.88
C LYS A 200 4.64 -20.30 28.25
N SER A 201 3.41 -20.80 28.18
CA SER A 201 2.29 -20.07 27.58
C SER A 201 2.00 -18.75 28.30
N LEU A 202 2.13 -18.72 29.63
CA LEU A 202 1.99 -17.48 30.40
C LEU A 202 3.14 -16.51 30.11
N LYS A 203 4.38 -16.99 30.12
CA LYS A 203 5.55 -16.17 29.79
C LYS A 203 5.36 -15.51 28.42
N ASP A 204 5.01 -16.32 27.43
CA ASP A 204 4.80 -15.92 26.04
C ASP A 204 3.73 -14.82 25.91
N ILE A 205 2.58 -14.95 26.60
CA ILE A 205 1.56 -13.89 26.59
C ILE A 205 2.00 -12.64 27.36
N LEU A 206 2.71 -12.78 28.47
CA LEU A 206 3.22 -11.66 29.25
C LEU A 206 4.27 -10.87 28.47
N GLU A 207 5.14 -11.55 27.70
CA GLU A 207 6.07 -10.90 26.76
C GLU A 207 5.30 -10.11 25.71
N ALA A 208 4.37 -10.75 25.01
CA ALA A 208 3.63 -10.12 23.93
C ALA A 208 2.84 -8.89 24.40
N THR A 209 2.19 -8.99 25.57
CA THR A 209 1.42 -7.88 26.18
C THR A 209 2.30 -6.77 26.73
N PHE A 210 3.49 -7.10 27.25
CA PHE A 210 4.50 -6.09 27.59
C PHE A 210 4.96 -5.32 26.36
N PHE A 211 5.33 -6.00 25.27
CA PHE A 211 5.73 -5.37 24.01
C PHE A 211 4.62 -4.47 23.48
N LEU A 212 3.37 -4.93 23.54
CA LEU A 212 2.21 -4.20 23.08
C LEU A 212 2.12 -2.80 23.69
N ALA A 213 2.42 -2.66 24.98
CA ALA A 213 2.21 -1.40 25.69
C ALA A 213 3.48 -0.73 26.27
N GLN A 214 4.68 -1.24 26.05
CA GLN A 214 5.94 -0.64 26.56
C GLN A 214 6.20 0.81 26.10
N SER A 215 5.55 1.21 24.99
CA SER A 215 5.63 2.56 24.40
C SER A 215 4.37 3.39 24.64
N THR A 216 3.47 2.91 25.49
CA THR A 216 2.20 3.58 25.83
C THR A 216 2.24 4.09 27.27
N SER A 217 1.35 5.02 27.59
CA SER A 217 1.13 5.51 28.97
C SER A 217 0.14 4.65 29.77
N MET A 218 -0.19 3.46 29.27
CA MET A 218 -1.23 2.58 29.83
C MET A 218 -0.96 2.18 31.28
N ASP A 219 -2.01 2.23 32.10
CA ASP A 219 -1.99 1.72 33.47
C ASP A 219 -2.66 0.35 33.51
N PHE A 220 -1.84 -0.68 33.38
CA PHE A 220 -2.29 -2.08 33.32
C PHE A 220 -3.15 -2.50 34.51
N SER A 221 -2.98 -1.87 35.68
CA SER A 221 -3.80 -2.16 36.86
C SER A 221 -5.26 -1.74 36.70
N LYS A 222 -5.55 -0.83 35.76
CA LYS A 222 -6.88 -0.25 35.52
C LYS A 222 -7.46 -0.62 34.17
N ASN A 223 -6.60 -0.83 33.17
CA ASN A 223 -7.00 -1.03 31.78
C ASN A 223 -7.05 -2.50 31.36
N ILE A 224 -6.53 -3.42 32.19
CA ILE A 224 -6.50 -4.86 31.93
C ILE A 224 -7.29 -5.63 32.98
N ALA A 225 -7.93 -6.72 32.56
CA ALA A 225 -8.31 -7.81 33.44
C ALA A 225 -7.73 -9.16 32.98
N ILE A 226 -7.51 -10.04 33.95
CA ILE A 226 -7.11 -11.42 33.75
C ILE A 226 -8.36 -12.29 33.79
N VAL A 227 -8.62 -13.02 32.73
CA VAL A 227 -9.73 -13.96 32.61
C VAL A 227 -9.17 -15.38 32.75
N PHE A 228 -9.58 -16.11 33.78
CA PHE A 228 -9.33 -17.55 33.85
C PHE A 228 -10.52 -18.29 33.27
N THR A 229 -10.30 -19.10 32.24
CA THR A 229 -11.31 -19.97 31.64
C THR A 229 -11.26 -21.36 32.25
N ARG A 230 -12.31 -22.17 32.06
CA ARG A 230 -12.39 -23.55 32.57
C ARG A 230 -12.19 -23.64 34.09
N THR A 231 -12.72 -22.67 34.83
CA THR A 231 -12.48 -22.58 36.27
C THR A 231 -13.38 -23.52 37.07
N GLN A 232 -12.84 -24.14 38.13
CA GLN A 232 -13.62 -24.92 39.11
C GLN A 232 -13.48 -24.38 40.54
N GLU A 233 -12.42 -23.60 40.79
CA GLU A 233 -12.16 -22.97 42.09
C GLU A 233 -12.67 -21.53 42.13
N ASN A 234 -12.65 -20.92 43.32
CA ASN A 234 -13.05 -19.53 43.51
C ASN A 234 -11.95 -18.52 43.11
N GLU A 235 -12.28 -17.23 43.14
CA GLU A 235 -11.37 -16.15 42.70
C GLU A 235 -10.11 -16.04 43.56
N ALA A 236 -10.21 -16.30 44.86
CA ALA A 236 -9.08 -16.23 45.78
C ALA A 236 -7.99 -17.25 45.43
N PHE A 237 -8.38 -18.47 45.04
CA PHE A 237 -7.46 -19.50 44.56
C PHE A 237 -6.67 -19.00 43.34
N TYR A 238 -7.35 -18.53 42.30
CA TYR A 238 -6.68 -18.08 41.07
C TYR A 238 -5.83 -16.83 41.30
N ARG A 239 -6.27 -15.90 42.16
CA ARG A 239 -5.47 -14.75 42.60
C ARG A 239 -4.16 -15.19 43.22
N GLU A 240 -4.21 -16.07 44.22
CA GLU A 240 -3.02 -16.55 44.92
C GLU A 240 -2.04 -17.22 43.97
N LYS A 241 -2.53 -18.10 43.07
CA LYS A 241 -1.67 -18.78 42.10
C LYS A 241 -1.05 -17.83 41.08
N PHE A 242 -1.82 -16.85 40.60
CA PHE A 242 -1.31 -15.84 39.69
C PHE A 242 -0.26 -14.96 40.35
N ASP A 243 -0.53 -14.47 41.56
CA ASP A 243 0.39 -13.60 42.30
C ASP A 243 1.71 -14.30 42.61
N ASN A 244 1.65 -15.55 43.08
CA ASN A 244 2.83 -16.37 43.33
C ASN A 244 3.67 -16.54 42.07
N LEU A 245 3.02 -16.80 40.93
CA LEU A 245 3.71 -16.97 39.66
C LEU A 245 4.38 -15.67 39.21
N ILE A 246 3.68 -14.54 39.25
CA ILE A 246 4.25 -13.23 38.90
C ILE A 246 5.42 -12.86 39.83
N ASN A 247 5.34 -13.15 41.13
CA ASN A 247 6.45 -12.92 42.06
C ASN A 247 7.66 -13.81 41.71
N GLN A 248 7.44 -15.07 41.36
CA GLN A 248 8.50 -15.95 40.85
C GLN A 248 9.14 -15.40 39.56
N LEU A 249 8.34 -14.81 38.66
CA LEU A 249 8.85 -14.15 37.45
C LEU A 249 9.75 -12.96 37.78
N MET A 250 9.40 -12.21 38.83
CA MET A 250 10.18 -11.05 39.28
C MET A 250 11.49 -11.45 39.98
N GLU A 251 11.50 -12.57 40.70
CA GLU A 251 12.66 -13.05 41.47
C GLU A 251 13.65 -13.88 40.65
N SER A 252 13.18 -14.56 39.59
CA SER A 252 14.00 -15.47 38.81
C SER A 252 15.09 -14.72 38.02
N SER A 253 16.36 -14.94 38.39
CA SER A 253 17.52 -14.50 37.59
C SER A 253 17.60 -15.20 36.23
N ASP A 254 17.02 -16.40 36.15
CA ASP A 254 16.95 -17.25 34.96
C ASP A 254 15.72 -16.95 34.08
N PHE A 255 14.93 -15.93 34.43
CA PHE A 255 13.92 -15.38 33.55
C PHE A 255 14.58 -14.60 32.41
N ASN A 256 15.30 -15.36 31.58
CA ASN A 256 15.92 -14.95 30.34
C ASN A 256 14.80 -14.83 29.33
N TYR A 257 14.11 -13.69 29.40
CA TYR A 257 13.34 -13.18 28.31
C TYR A 257 14.32 -12.94 27.15
N GLN A 258 14.58 -13.95 26.32
CA GLN A 258 15.48 -13.81 25.17
C GLN A 258 15.07 -12.59 24.34
N ASN A 259 13.76 -12.33 24.29
CA ASN A 259 13.14 -11.19 23.64
C ASN A 259 13.19 -9.88 24.45
N LEU A 260 13.05 -9.92 25.79
CA LEU A 260 13.11 -8.71 26.65
C LEU A 260 14.52 -8.37 27.15
N LYS A 261 15.56 -9.10 26.73
CA LYS A 261 16.96 -8.85 27.13
C LYS A 261 17.38 -7.39 26.92
N TYR A 262 16.78 -6.73 25.94
CA TYR A 262 17.05 -5.35 25.57
C TYR A 262 16.07 -4.33 26.15
N CYS A 263 15.05 -4.77 26.88
CA CYS A 263 14.05 -3.90 27.49
C CYS A 263 14.53 -3.40 28.86
N ASP A 264 14.02 -2.24 29.26
CA ASP A 264 14.33 -1.66 30.57
C ASP A 264 13.71 -2.51 31.68
N LYS A 265 14.56 -3.08 32.55
CA LYS A 265 14.14 -3.92 33.68
C LYS A 265 13.12 -3.21 34.58
N ASN A 266 13.25 -1.90 34.78
CA ASN A 266 12.31 -1.13 35.60
C ASN A 266 10.92 -1.07 34.96
N LYS A 267 10.84 -1.00 33.62
CA LYS A 267 9.56 -1.04 32.91
C LYS A 267 8.90 -2.41 33.03
N ILE A 268 9.67 -3.49 32.90
CA ILE A 268 9.16 -4.87 33.07
C ILE A 268 8.64 -5.06 34.50
N GLN A 269 9.42 -4.66 35.50
CA GLN A 269 9.03 -4.78 36.90
C GLN A 269 7.77 -3.96 37.21
N LYS A 270 7.68 -2.72 36.71
CA LYS A 270 6.48 -1.89 36.84
C LYS A 270 5.27 -2.57 36.21
N TYR A 271 5.43 -3.14 35.00
CA TYR A 271 4.39 -3.87 34.30
C TYR A 271 3.87 -5.06 35.13
N LEU A 272 4.76 -5.93 35.61
CA LEU A 272 4.40 -7.09 36.43
C LEU A 272 3.69 -6.68 37.73
N LEU A 273 4.18 -5.62 38.40
CA LEU A 273 3.52 -5.07 39.60
C LEU A 273 2.12 -4.51 39.32
N GLN A 274 1.87 -3.97 38.12
CA GLN A 274 0.54 -3.52 37.72
C GLN A 274 -0.40 -4.70 37.47
N LEU A 275 0.09 -5.81 36.90
CA LEU A 275 -0.70 -7.02 36.68
C LEU A 275 -1.17 -7.67 37.98
N LEU A 276 -0.37 -7.65 39.04
CA LEU A 276 -0.78 -8.12 40.38
C LEU A 276 -2.06 -7.41 40.88
N LYS A 277 -2.26 -6.16 40.43
CA LYS A 277 -3.43 -5.34 40.78
C LYS A 277 -4.56 -5.44 39.76
N ALA A 278 -4.35 -6.11 38.63
CA ALA A 278 -5.36 -6.28 37.60
C ALA A 278 -6.55 -7.09 38.13
N LYS A 279 -7.73 -6.81 37.58
CA LYS A 279 -8.96 -7.47 38.00
C LYS A 279 -8.99 -8.93 37.53
N ILE A 280 -9.54 -9.82 38.34
CA ILE A 280 -9.73 -11.23 37.98
C ILE A 280 -11.19 -11.52 37.63
N ILE A 281 -11.38 -12.18 36.50
CA ILE A 281 -12.65 -12.66 35.97
C ILE A 281 -12.54 -14.18 35.82
N LEU A 282 -13.57 -14.90 36.26
CA LEU A 282 -13.63 -16.35 36.13
C LEU A 282 -14.70 -16.71 35.10
N PHE A 283 -14.37 -17.63 34.21
CA PHE A 283 -15.28 -18.24 33.26
C PHE A 283 -15.32 -19.75 33.51
N PRO A 284 -16.41 -20.26 34.12
CA PRO A 284 -16.46 -21.61 34.65
C PRO A 284 -16.46 -22.68 33.56
N LEU A 285 -15.96 -23.86 33.92
CA LEU A 285 -16.09 -25.06 33.09
C LEU A 285 -17.56 -25.54 33.10
N PRO A 286 -18.16 -25.89 31.94
CA PRO A 286 -19.47 -26.52 31.92
C PRO A 286 -19.47 -27.84 32.70
N GLN A 287 -20.58 -28.15 33.35
CA GLN A 287 -20.75 -29.34 34.16
C GLN A 287 -21.37 -30.48 33.35
N LYS A 288 -21.05 -31.74 33.66
CA LYS A 288 -21.63 -32.91 32.95
C LYS A 288 -23.17 -32.94 33.00
N GLN A 289 -23.75 -32.44 34.08
CA GLN A 289 -25.21 -32.32 34.24
C GLN A 289 -25.87 -31.25 33.36
N GLU A 290 -25.07 -30.41 32.70
CA GLU A 290 -25.52 -29.36 31.77
C GLU A 290 -25.50 -29.83 30.32
N ILE A 291 -24.98 -31.03 30.01
CA ILE A 291 -25.00 -31.59 28.65
C ILE A 291 -26.43 -31.56 28.08
N ASP A 292 -26.53 -31.16 26.82
CA ASP A 292 -27.76 -30.92 26.06
C ASP A 292 -28.63 -29.76 26.57
N LYS A 293 -28.06 -28.87 27.41
CA LYS A 293 -28.72 -27.63 27.87
C LYS A 293 -27.99 -26.40 27.35
N GLU A 294 -28.68 -25.26 27.36
CA GLU A 294 -28.03 -23.96 27.23
C GLU A 294 -27.11 -23.73 28.44
N PHE A 295 -25.91 -23.22 28.18
CA PHE A 295 -24.94 -22.88 29.20
C PHE A 295 -25.44 -21.71 30.04
N SER A 296 -25.28 -21.83 31.35
CA SER A 296 -25.88 -20.91 32.31
C SER A 296 -25.52 -19.45 32.04
N GLN A 297 -26.53 -18.60 31.87
CA GLN A 297 -26.37 -17.14 31.76
C GLN A 297 -26.18 -16.45 33.12
N PHE A 298 -26.25 -17.21 34.23
CA PHE A 298 -26.14 -16.67 35.59
C PHE A 298 -24.82 -15.91 35.83
N HIS A 299 -23.74 -16.33 35.18
CA HIS A 299 -22.43 -15.70 35.31
C HIS A 299 -22.25 -14.47 34.41
N LEU A 300 -23.05 -14.34 33.35
CA LEU A 300 -22.88 -13.31 32.33
C LEU A 300 -22.94 -11.90 32.91
N GLU A 301 -23.97 -11.60 33.70
CA GLU A 301 -24.16 -10.27 34.30
C GLU A 301 -22.99 -9.89 35.21
N SER A 302 -22.53 -10.83 36.04
CA SER A 302 -21.39 -10.63 36.94
C SER A 302 -20.08 -10.41 36.17
N ILE A 303 -19.83 -11.20 35.13
CA ILE A 303 -18.65 -11.04 34.26
C ILE A 303 -18.69 -9.68 33.55
N CYS A 304 -19.82 -9.34 32.92
CA CYS A 304 -20.00 -8.06 32.22
C CYS A 304 -19.87 -6.87 33.19
N GLN A 305 -20.39 -6.97 34.41
CA GLN A 305 -20.20 -5.96 35.43
C GLN A 305 -18.71 -5.79 35.79
N LYS A 306 -17.97 -6.90 35.93
CA LYS A 306 -16.53 -6.82 36.17
C LYS A 306 -15.78 -6.16 35.02
N ILE A 307 -16.15 -6.43 33.76
CA ILE A 307 -15.57 -5.80 32.56
C ILE A 307 -15.89 -4.30 32.52
N LYS A 308 -17.09 -3.89 32.93
CA LYS A 308 -17.50 -2.47 33.00
C LYS A 308 -16.65 -1.67 33.98
N GLU A 309 -16.27 -2.27 35.11
CA GLU A 309 -15.40 -1.64 36.11
C GLU A 309 -13.95 -1.43 35.66
N ILE A 310 -13.49 -2.15 34.62
CA ILE A 310 -12.20 -1.86 33.97
C ILE A 310 -12.29 -0.48 33.31
N GLN A 311 -11.26 0.34 33.43
CA GLN A 311 -11.23 1.66 32.81
C GLN A 311 -10.74 1.57 31.36
N TYR A 312 -11.33 2.35 30.46
CA TYR A 312 -10.79 2.51 29.13
C TYR A 312 -9.44 3.24 29.18
N TYR A 313 -8.46 2.72 28.45
CA TYR A 313 -7.25 3.43 28.11
C TYR A 313 -7.54 4.37 26.94
N LYS A 314 -7.40 5.68 27.16
CA LYS A 314 -7.57 6.67 26.10
C LYS A 314 -6.26 6.85 25.34
N LYS A 315 -6.16 6.17 24.19
CA LYS A 315 -5.00 6.21 23.30
C LYS A 315 -4.73 7.65 22.83
N GLN A 316 -3.48 8.10 22.94
CA GLN A 316 -3.06 9.36 22.33
C GLN A 316 -2.73 9.15 20.85
N LYS A 317 -3.00 10.15 20.00
CA LYS A 317 -2.73 10.06 18.55
C LYS A 317 -1.25 9.76 18.22
N SER A 318 -0.32 10.18 19.07
CA SER A 318 1.11 9.96 18.89
C SER A 318 1.63 8.63 19.44
N GLU A 319 0.80 7.86 20.15
CA GLU A 319 1.21 6.58 20.73
C GLU A 319 1.03 5.44 19.74
N ASN A 320 2.08 4.63 19.61
CA ASN A 320 2.10 3.43 18.80
C ASN A 320 2.16 2.20 19.70
N PHE A 321 1.42 1.16 19.32
CA PHE A 321 1.48 -0.14 19.95
C PHE A 321 2.47 -1.00 19.19
N HIS A 322 3.31 -1.76 19.89
CA HIS A 322 4.32 -2.59 19.24
C HIS A 322 4.02 -4.06 19.43
N PHE A 323 3.93 -4.80 18.34
CA PHE A 323 3.68 -6.24 18.41
C PHE A 323 5.02 -6.96 18.41
N TYR A 324 5.12 -7.96 19.27
CA TYR A 324 6.24 -8.87 19.24
C TYR A 324 6.27 -9.64 17.92
N MET A 325 7.45 -9.81 17.35
CA MET A 325 7.69 -10.57 16.12
C MET A 325 8.87 -11.50 16.31
N THR A 326 8.75 -12.74 15.84
CA THR A 326 9.87 -13.67 15.81
C THR A 326 10.89 -13.27 14.74
N ASN A 327 12.14 -13.73 14.85
CA ASN A 327 13.18 -13.47 13.83
C ASN A 327 12.76 -13.94 12.43
N GLN A 328 12.07 -15.07 12.35
CA GLN A 328 11.52 -15.58 11.09
C GLN A 328 10.43 -14.65 10.53
N SER A 329 9.60 -14.06 11.39
CA SER A 329 8.62 -13.03 10.98
C SER A 329 9.31 -11.80 10.41
N LEU A 330 10.40 -11.35 11.04
CA LEU A 330 11.18 -10.21 10.56
C LEU A 330 11.84 -10.49 9.20
N GLU A 331 12.34 -11.71 8.98
CA GLU A 331 12.89 -12.13 7.69
C GLU A 331 11.81 -12.09 6.59
N ILE A 332 10.63 -12.65 6.86
CA ILE A 332 9.51 -12.60 5.91
C ILE A 332 9.04 -11.16 5.68
N LEU A 333 9.02 -10.30 6.69
CA LEU A 333 8.69 -8.88 6.53
C LEU A 333 9.72 -8.14 5.64
N SER A 334 11.01 -8.45 5.76
CA SER A 334 12.04 -7.93 4.85
C SER A 334 11.79 -8.37 3.41
N ASN A 335 11.39 -9.62 3.23
CA ASN A 335 11.04 -10.18 1.92
C ASN A 335 9.76 -9.53 1.33
N ILE A 336 8.75 -9.27 2.16
CA ILE A 336 7.55 -8.52 1.78
C ILE A 336 7.93 -7.12 1.33
N ARG A 337 8.82 -6.43 2.05
CA ARG A 337 9.32 -5.11 1.63
C ARG A 337 9.90 -5.16 0.23
N ASP A 338 10.85 -6.06 0.00
CA ASP A 338 11.60 -6.06 -1.26
C ASP A 338 10.69 -6.42 -2.44
N CYS A 339 9.76 -7.37 -2.26
CA CYS A 339 8.71 -7.68 -3.22
C CYS A 339 7.76 -6.49 -3.45
N SER A 340 7.29 -5.86 -2.38
CA SER A 340 6.38 -4.71 -2.45
C SER A 340 7.03 -3.50 -3.12
N ARG A 341 8.35 -3.30 -3.00
CA ARG A 341 9.09 -2.24 -3.73
C ARG A 341 9.00 -2.47 -5.22
N GLN A 342 9.22 -3.69 -5.68
CA GLN A 342 9.14 -4.04 -7.09
C GLN A 342 7.71 -3.87 -7.64
N ILE A 343 6.71 -4.30 -6.88
CA ILE A 343 5.30 -4.16 -7.25
C ILE A 343 4.91 -2.68 -7.32
N VAL A 344 5.25 -1.87 -6.31
CA VAL A 344 4.97 -0.43 -6.31
C VAL A 344 5.64 0.26 -7.47
N LYS A 345 6.92 -0.03 -7.74
CA LYS A 345 7.66 0.50 -8.88
C LYS A 345 6.92 0.21 -10.19
N LYS A 346 6.57 -1.05 -10.43
CA LYS A 346 5.86 -1.47 -11.65
C LYS A 346 4.49 -0.79 -11.79
N LEU A 347 3.69 -0.76 -10.72
CA LEU A 347 2.37 -0.10 -10.74
C LEU A 347 2.50 1.41 -10.97
N PHE A 348 3.52 2.03 -10.41
CA PHE A 348 3.81 3.45 -10.63
C PHE A 348 4.23 3.72 -12.07
N GLU A 349 5.09 2.88 -12.66
CA GLU A 349 5.46 2.95 -14.08
C GLU A 349 4.24 2.80 -14.99
N GLU A 350 3.35 1.83 -14.72
CA GLU A 350 2.08 1.64 -15.46
C GLU A 350 1.19 2.89 -15.38
N ILE A 351 1.09 3.53 -14.21
CA ILE A 351 0.38 4.80 -14.04
C ILE A 351 1.04 5.91 -14.85
N CYS A 352 2.38 6.02 -14.80
CA CYS A 352 3.13 7.01 -15.56
C CYS A 352 3.02 6.81 -17.07
N GLU A 353 2.97 5.57 -17.55
CA GLU A 353 2.72 5.24 -18.96
C GLU A 353 1.31 5.63 -19.38
N TYR A 354 0.31 5.34 -18.55
CA TYR A 354 -1.07 5.79 -18.80
C TYR A 354 -1.17 7.32 -18.89
N LEU A 355 -0.60 8.02 -17.90
CA LEU A 355 -0.56 9.48 -17.86
C LEU A 355 0.32 10.08 -18.98
N SER A 356 1.30 9.35 -19.49
CA SER A 356 2.09 9.73 -20.66
C SER A 356 1.24 9.74 -21.93
N ASN A 357 0.42 8.70 -22.11
CA ASN A 357 -0.51 8.62 -23.24
C ASN A 357 -1.58 9.72 -23.17
N PHE A 358 -1.93 10.16 -21.96
CA PHE A 358 -2.83 11.28 -21.73
C PHE A 358 -2.30 12.61 -22.29
N PHE A 359 -0.99 12.85 -22.27
CA PHE A 359 -0.42 14.09 -22.81
C PHE A 359 -0.71 14.30 -24.30
N ILE A 360 -0.89 13.23 -25.06
CA ILE A 360 -1.22 13.30 -26.50
C ILE A 360 -2.48 14.14 -26.75
N ASN A 361 -3.42 14.16 -25.80
CA ASN A 361 -4.71 14.81 -25.93
C ASN A 361 -4.78 16.20 -25.26
N LEU A 362 -3.68 16.68 -24.67
CA LEU A 362 -3.65 18.00 -24.03
C LEU A 362 -3.46 19.13 -25.05
N ASN A 363 -4.09 20.27 -24.78
CA ASN A 363 -3.77 21.52 -25.47
C ASN A 363 -2.54 22.21 -24.85
N GLU A 364 -2.01 23.23 -25.53
CA GLU A 364 -0.75 23.91 -25.16
C GLU A 364 -0.84 24.51 -23.76
N ASN A 365 -1.96 25.19 -23.45
CA ASN A 365 -2.19 25.79 -22.13
C ASN A 365 -2.29 24.77 -20.99
N GLN A 366 -2.80 23.56 -21.27
CA GLN A 366 -2.84 22.48 -20.29
C GLN A 366 -1.46 21.84 -20.12
N LEU A 367 -0.74 21.64 -21.23
CA LEU A 367 0.58 21.04 -21.22
C LEU A 367 1.59 21.93 -20.48
N ASP A 368 1.51 23.25 -20.64
CA ASP A 368 2.36 24.22 -19.95
C ASP A 368 2.17 24.25 -18.42
N GLN A 369 1.08 23.69 -17.89
CA GLN A 369 0.87 23.54 -16.44
C GLN A 369 1.65 22.35 -15.86
N PHE A 370 2.08 21.39 -16.68
CA PHE A 370 2.72 20.16 -16.19
C PHE A 370 4.02 20.39 -15.39
N PRO A 371 4.97 21.24 -15.83
CA PRO A 371 6.16 21.54 -15.03
C PRO A 371 5.82 22.09 -13.64
N GLN A 372 4.79 22.93 -13.54
CA GLN A 372 4.35 23.51 -12.26
C GLN A 372 3.78 22.43 -11.33
N ILE A 373 3.09 21.43 -11.88
CA ILE A 373 2.59 20.28 -11.12
C ILE A 373 3.76 19.48 -10.56
N VAL A 374 4.75 19.15 -11.39
CA VAL A 374 5.94 18.37 -10.98
C VAL A 374 6.77 19.14 -9.94
N ASP A 375 6.99 20.43 -10.16
CA ASP A 375 7.73 21.30 -9.23
C ASP A 375 7.00 21.42 -7.89
N ASN A 376 5.67 21.56 -7.90
CA ASN A 376 4.87 21.58 -6.69
C ASN A 376 4.93 20.23 -5.95
N TYR A 377 4.81 19.11 -6.66
CA TYR A 377 5.00 17.78 -6.06
C TYR A 377 6.37 17.64 -5.39
N ASN A 378 7.46 17.97 -6.10
CA ASN A 378 8.81 17.90 -5.57
C ASN A 378 9.00 18.79 -4.33
N TYR A 379 8.47 20.02 -4.38
CA TYR A 379 8.49 20.94 -3.25
C TYR A 379 7.72 20.38 -2.03
N GLN A 380 6.52 19.84 -2.24
CA GLN A 380 5.72 19.25 -1.17
C GLN A 380 6.39 18.01 -0.60
N TYR A 381 6.98 17.16 -1.44
CA TYR A 381 7.75 16.02 -1.00
C TYR A 381 8.93 16.46 -0.12
N GLU A 382 9.78 17.38 -0.59
CA GLU A 382 10.94 17.86 0.16
C GLU A 382 10.56 18.53 1.49
N THR A 383 9.46 19.28 1.50
CA THR A 383 8.96 19.95 2.71
C THR A 383 8.38 18.97 3.72
N ASN A 384 7.76 17.88 3.25
CA ASN A 384 7.11 16.90 4.10
C ASN A 384 7.96 15.66 4.38
N LYS A 385 9.12 15.45 3.74
CA LYS A 385 9.92 14.23 3.90
C LYS A 385 10.29 13.90 5.35
N ASN A 386 10.50 14.93 6.17
CA ASN A 386 10.79 14.79 7.60
C ASN A 386 9.52 14.63 8.47
N LYS A 387 8.34 14.90 7.92
CA LYS A 387 7.01 14.86 8.55
C LYS A 387 6.13 13.72 8.02
N LEU A 388 6.65 12.89 7.12
CA LEU A 388 5.96 11.76 6.50
C LEU A 388 5.44 10.73 7.50
N ASN A 389 5.80 10.83 8.78
CA ASN A 389 5.17 10.06 9.85
C ASN A 389 3.65 10.29 9.96
N ASN A 390 3.12 11.40 9.44
CA ASN A 390 1.69 11.77 9.59
C ASN A 390 0.91 11.87 8.27
N ILE A 391 1.58 11.92 7.12
CA ILE A 391 0.94 11.99 5.79
C ILE A 391 1.41 10.76 5.03
N THR A 392 0.48 9.94 4.53
CA THR A 392 0.88 8.76 3.76
C THR A 392 1.56 9.22 2.47
N TYR A 393 2.58 8.48 2.04
CA TYR A 393 3.25 8.78 0.78
C TYR A 393 2.27 8.76 -0.41
N TYR A 394 1.27 7.87 -0.35
CA TYR A 394 0.18 7.82 -1.32
C TYR A 394 -0.62 9.14 -1.38
N ASP A 395 -0.92 9.76 -0.24
CA ASP A 395 -1.67 11.02 -0.22
C ASP A 395 -0.89 12.14 -0.92
N LEU A 396 0.44 12.19 -0.76
CA LEU A 396 1.28 13.15 -1.48
C LEU A 396 1.25 12.92 -3.00
N LEU A 397 1.42 11.68 -3.44
CA LEU A 397 1.35 11.32 -4.87
C LEU A 397 -0.03 11.67 -5.45
N LEU A 398 -1.09 11.25 -4.77
CA LEU A 398 -2.45 11.45 -5.24
C LEU A 398 -2.77 12.95 -5.31
N GLN A 399 -2.52 13.69 -4.24
CA GLN A 399 -2.91 15.10 -4.13
C GLN A 399 -2.10 16.02 -5.04
N TYR A 400 -0.78 15.79 -5.16
CA TYR A 400 0.11 16.77 -5.79
C TYR A 400 0.65 16.34 -7.14
N LEU A 401 0.54 15.06 -7.52
CA LEU A 401 0.98 14.57 -8.82
C LEU A 401 -0.20 14.06 -9.66
N PHE A 402 -0.91 13.02 -9.20
CA PHE A 402 -1.92 12.37 -10.01
C PHE A 402 -3.18 13.21 -10.20
N GLN A 403 -3.77 13.73 -9.13
CA GLN A 403 -5.02 14.49 -9.21
C GLN A 403 -4.87 15.77 -10.06
N PRO A 404 -3.78 16.56 -9.93
CA PRO A 404 -3.58 17.71 -10.81
C PRO A 404 -3.46 17.33 -12.29
N ILE A 405 -2.76 16.23 -12.62
CA ILE A 405 -2.66 15.74 -14.01
C ILE A 405 -4.03 15.30 -14.52
N ILE A 406 -4.77 14.53 -13.72
CA ILE A 406 -6.13 14.07 -14.06
C ILE A 406 -7.06 15.26 -14.31
N ASN A 407 -7.04 16.27 -13.44
CA ASN A 407 -7.90 17.45 -13.54
C ASN A 407 -7.66 18.28 -14.82
N LEU A 408 -6.55 18.06 -15.54
CA LEU A 408 -6.33 18.66 -16.85
C LEU A 408 -7.33 18.15 -17.90
N GLN A 409 -8.00 17.00 -17.72
CA GLN A 409 -9.20 16.64 -18.49
C GLN A 409 -10.43 16.47 -17.60
N LEU A 410 -11.52 17.09 -18.02
CA LEU A 410 -12.69 17.22 -17.16
C LEU A 410 -13.55 15.96 -16.98
N ASN A 411 -13.49 14.87 -17.78
CA ASN A 411 -14.65 13.94 -17.78
C ASN A 411 -14.46 12.45 -18.20
N GLN A 412 -13.27 11.87 -18.37
CA GLN A 412 -13.17 10.44 -18.74
C GLN A 412 -12.10 9.69 -17.95
N TYR A 413 -12.55 8.88 -16.97
CA TYR A 413 -11.71 7.92 -16.27
C TYR A 413 -11.74 6.58 -16.99
N ASP A 414 -10.57 6.03 -17.31
CA ASP A 414 -10.46 4.61 -17.65
C ASP A 414 -10.55 3.76 -16.38
N GLN A 415 -11.36 2.70 -16.44
CA GLN A 415 -11.45 1.70 -15.37
C GLN A 415 -10.10 1.03 -15.10
N SER A 416 -9.26 0.86 -16.13
CA SER A 416 -7.92 0.30 -16.03
C SER A 416 -7.01 1.17 -15.14
N TYR A 417 -6.99 2.48 -15.37
CA TYR A 417 -6.23 3.43 -14.55
C TYR A 417 -6.67 3.40 -13.09
N THR A 418 -7.99 3.45 -12.87
CA THR A 418 -8.56 3.40 -11.53
C THR A 418 -8.18 2.11 -10.81
N LYS A 419 -8.18 0.97 -11.52
CA LYS A 419 -7.73 -0.33 -10.99
C LYS A 419 -6.25 -0.30 -10.59
N THR A 420 -5.35 0.22 -11.43
CA THR A 420 -3.92 0.31 -11.11
C THR A 420 -3.64 1.26 -9.96
N LEU A 421 -4.34 2.40 -9.89
CA LEU A 421 -4.24 3.36 -8.80
C LEU A 421 -4.70 2.75 -7.45
N LYS A 422 -5.79 1.98 -7.45
CA LYS A 422 -6.25 1.24 -6.25
C LYS A 422 -5.25 0.16 -5.81
N LYS A 423 -4.60 -0.54 -6.75
CA LYS A 423 -3.50 -1.48 -6.43
C LYS A 423 -2.34 -0.75 -5.77
N LEU A 424 -1.89 0.37 -6.35
CA LEU A 424 -0.81 1.18 -5.80
C LEU A 424 -1.18 1.69 -4.39
N GLN A 425 -2.40 2.17 -4.20
CA GLN A 425 -2.93 2.60 -2.90
C GLN A 425 -2.84 1.49 -1.86
N PHE A 426 -3.29 0.27 -2.18
CA PHE A 426 -3.24 -0.84 -1.25
C PHE A 426 -1.81 -1.11 -0.79
N PHE A 427 -0.85 -1.18 -1.72
CA PHE A 427 0.54 -1.44 -1.35
C PHE A 427 1.09 -0.33 -0.46
N LEU A 428 0.94 0.93 -0.86
CA LEU A 428 1.46 2.06 -0.08
C LEU A 428 0.80 2.17 1.29
N ARG A 429 -0.52 2.05 1.38
CA ARG A 429 -1.23 2.26 2.66
C ARG A 429 -1.23 1.02 3.55
N GLU A 430 -1.57 -0.15 2.99
CA GLU A 430 -1.78 -1.35 3.79
C GLU A 430 -0.49 -2.14 4.00
N VAL A 431 0.39 -2.20 3.00
CA VAL A 431 1.65 -2.93 3.11
C VAL A 431 2.77 -2.04 3.64
N TYR A 432 2.97 -0.84 3.11
CA TYR A 432 4.03 0.04 3.63
C TYR A 432 3.64 0.66 4.97
N ASP A 433 2.59 1.48 5.01
CA ASP A 433 2.31 2.28 6.20
C ASP A 433 1.78 1.44 7.37
N ASN A 434 0.87 0.50 7.11
CA ASN A 434 0.21 -0.27 8.17
C ASN A 434 0.95 -1.55 8.58
N LEU A 435 1.70 -2.19 7.68
CA LEU A 435 2.46 -3.40 7.99
C LEU A 435 3.93 -3.03 8.25
N LEU A 436 4.67 -2.60 7.22
CA LEU A 436 6.12 -2.51 7.28
C LEU A 436 6.65 -1.41 8.23
N VAL A 437 6.08 -0.20 8.17
CA VAL A 437 6.51 0.92 9.06
C VAL A 437 6.31 0.57 10.53
N GLN A 438 5.23 -0.14 10.87
CA GLN A 438 4.90 -0.53 12.24
C GLN A 438 5.92 -1.52 12.82
N PHE A 439 6.37 -2.48 12.02
CA PHE A 439 7.35 -3.48 12.47
C PHE A 439 8.79 -3.00 12.44
N ASN A 440 9.08 -1.95 11.70
CA ASN A 440 10.43 -1.43 11.55
C ASN A 440 10.98 -0.71 12.80
N PHE A 441 10.11 -0.27 13.72
CA PHE A 441 10.53 0.43 14.94
C PHE A 441 11.31 -0.46 15.92
N LEU A 442 11.24 -1.79 15.77
CA LEU A 442 11.95 -2.73 16.65
C LEU A 442 13.46 -2.85 16.32
N GLN A 443 13.95 -2.26 15.23
CA GLN A 443 15.35 -2.37 14.79
C GLN A 443 16.26 -1.19 15.18
N ASP A 444 15.79 -0.25 16.01
CA ASP A 444 16.55 0.95 16.42
C ASP A 444 17.83 0.65 17.25
N LYS A 445 18.22 -0.62 17.43
CA LYS A 445 19.45 -1.00 18.14
C LYS A 445 20.65 -1.40 17.26
N GLU A 446 20.49 -1.67 15.95
CA GLU A 446 21.61 -2.14 15.11
C GLU A 446 21.71 -1.51 13.70
N GLY A 447 21.28 -0.25 13.53
CA GLY A 447 21.66 0.54 12.36
C GLY A 447 20.88 0.27 11.06
N TYR A 448 19.88 -0.61 11.10
CA TYR A 448 18.88 -0.75 10.03
C TYR A 448 17.75 0.26 10.26
N LYS A 449 18.05 1.56 10.15
CA LYS A 449 17.00 2.54 9.82
C LYS A 449 16.56 2.25 8.39
N ILE A 450 15.67 1.29 8.21
CA ILE A 450 15.00 1.13 6.93
C ILE A 450 14.06 2.33 6.83
N ASN A 451 14.49 3.42 6.20
CA ASN A 451 13.67 4.63 6.03
C ASN A 451 12.52 4.30 5.06
N PHE A 452 11.48 3.62 5.53
CA PHE A 452 10.31 3.27 4.71
C PHE A 452 9.49 4.50 4.29
N GLY A 453 9.55 5.58 5.06
CA GLY A 453 8.98 6.89 4.66
C GLY A 453 9.74 7.53 3.49
N VAL A 454 10.88 6.99 3.12
CA VAL A 454 11.56 7.27 1.87
C VAL A 454 11.50 5.97 1.09
N ILE A 455 10.36 5.69 0.45
CA ILE A 455 10.47 5.02 -0.85
C ILE A 455 11.45 5.92 -1.57
N ASP A 456 12.69 5.45 -1.74
CA ASP A 456 13.72 6.27 -2.34
C ASP A 456 13.08 6.77 -3.63
N CYS A 457 13.03 8.10 -3.81
CA CYS A 457 12.44 8.71 -5.00
C CYS A 457 12.95 8.01 -6.27
N TYR A 458 14.11 7.37 -6.16
CA TYR A 458 14.64 6.33 -7.00
C TYR A 458 13.65 5.30 -7.59
N GLU A 459 12.87 4.55 -6.81
CA GLU A 459 11.91 3.58 -7.39
C GLU A 459 10.91 4.25 -8.32
N MET A 460 10.55 5.49 -8.01
CA MET A 460 9.59 6.27 -8.78
C MET A 460 10.26 7.16 -9.84
N SER A 461 11.58 7.28 -9.80
CA SER A 461 12.33 8.18 -10.67
C SER A 461 12.23 7.77 -12.12
N GLU A 462 12.16 6.46 -12.40
CA GLU A 462 11.92 5.93 -13.74
C GLU A 462 10.53 6.32 -14.26
N GLY A 463 9.48 6.20 -13.43
CA GLY A 463 8.13 6.65 -13.79
C GLY A 463 8.02 8.16 -14.00
N ILE A 464 8.61 8.97 -13.12
CA ILE A 464 8.63 10.44 -13.26
C ILE A 464 9.41 10.83 -14.52
N LEU A 465 10.52 10.14 -14.82
CA LEU A 465 11.30 10.36 -16.04
C LEU A 465 10.49 10.00 -17.29
N LEU A 466 9.71 8.92 -17.26
CA LEU A 466 8.78 8.56 -18.34
C LEU A 466 7.76 9.68 -18.58
N LEU A 467 7.14 10.22 -17.52
CA LEU A 467 6.24 11.37 -17.64
C LEU A 467 6.94 12.58 -18.27
N HIS A 468 8.13 12.93 -17.78
CA HIS A 468 8.89 14.05 -18.33
C HIS A 468 9.22 13.85 -19.81
N LYS A 469 9.63 12.65 -20.22
CA LYS A 469 9.93 12.32 -21.63
C LYS A 469 8.71 12.49 -22.51
N SER A 470 7.55 12.02 -22.05
CA SER A 470 6.29 12.13 -22.77
C SER A 470 5.81 13.57 -22.89
N TYR A 471 5.97 14.37 -21.82
CA TYR A 471 5.70 15.81 -21.83
C TYR A 471 6.55 16.54 -22.87
N GLU A 472 7.88 16.35 -22.85
CA GLU A 472 8.78 17.01 -23.82
C GLU A 472 8.47 16.61 -25.26
N ARG A 473 8.21 15.32 -25.50
CA ARG A 473 7.80 14.82 -26.82
C ARG A 473 6.53 15.50 -27.29
N GLN A 474 5.52 15.61 -26.44
CA GLN A 474 4.26 16.24 -26.80
C GLN A 474 4.45 17.74 -27.08
N LYS A 475 5.24 18.43 -26.26
CA LYS A 475 5.55 19.86 -26.44
C LYS A 475 6.18 20.14 -27.81
N ILE A 476 7.08 19.26 -28.24
CA ILE A 476 7.69 19.33 -29.58
C ILE A 476 6.63 19.13 -30.66
N ILE A 477 5.75 18.13 -30.53
CA ILE A 477 4.66 17.87 -31.49
C ILE A 477 3.74 19.09 -31.59
N MET A 478 3.36 19.69 -30.46
CA MET A 478 2.52 20.90 -30.45
C MET A 478 3.21 22.09 -31.14
N LYS A 479 4.51 22.28 -30.90
CA LYS A 479 5.31 23.31 -31.59
C LYS A 479 5.36 23.09 -33.10
N GLN A 480 5.53 21.84 -33.54
CA GLN A 480 5.51 21.49 -34.97
C GLN A 480 4.12 21.74 -35.59
N GLN A 481 3.04 21.35 -34.91
CA GLN A 481 1.67 21.62 -35.38
C GLN A 481 1.35 23.12 -35.45
N ARG A 482 1.90 23.92 -34.54
CA ARG A 482 1.78 25.38 -34.60
C ARG A 482 2.52 25.95 -35.81
N GLN A 483 3.77 25.55 -36.01
CA GLN A 483 4.56 25.97 -37.18
C GLN A 483 3.89 25.55 -38.50
N GLN A 484 3.31 24.34 -38.55
CA GLN A 484 2.56 23.87 -39.70
C GLN A 484 1.31 24.72 -39.95
N ARG A 485 0.54 25.06 -38.91
CA ARG A 485 -0.63 25.95 -39.04
C ARG A 485 -0.23 27.36 -39.49
N GLU A 486 0.88 27.89 -38.99
CA GLU A 486 1.43 29.18 -39.43
C GLU A 486 1.82 29.12 -40.91
N LEU A 487 2.44 28.02 -41.35
CA LEU A 487 2.77 27.78 -42.76
C LEU A 487 1.51 27.64 -43.63
N ASP A 488 0.53 26.84 -43.21
CA ASP A 488 -0.73 26.64 -43.93
C ASP A 488 -1.52 27.95 -44.05
N ASN A 489 -1.54 28.75 -42.99
CA ASN A 489 -2.14 30.10 -43.01
C ASN A 489 -1.40 31.01 -43.99
N GLN A 490 -0.07 30.92 -44.05
CA GLN A 490 0.73 31.72 -44.98
C GLN A 490 0.51 31.28 -46.44
N ILE A 491 0.41 29.97 -46.70
CA ILE A 491 0.03 29.43 -48.01
C ILE A 491 -1.38 29.89 -48.39
N MET A 492 -2.34 29.88 -47.47
CA MET A 492 -3.70 30.34 -47.75
C MET A 492 -3.75 31.84 -48.06
N ILE A 493 -2.92 32.65 -47.39
CA ILE A 493 -2.74 34.08 -47.72
C ILE A 493 -2.15 34.21 -49.11
N ASP A 494 -1.10 33.44 -49.43
CA ASP A 494 -0.45 33.43 -50.74
C ASP A 494 -1.41 33.02 -51.87
N GLU A 495 -2.26 32.01 -51.67
CA GLU A 495 -3.27 31.59 -52.64
C GLU A 495 -4.35 32.67 -52.85
N ASN A 496 -4.77 33.34 -51.76
CA ASN A 496 -5.68 34.47 -51.87
C ASN A 496 -5.05 35.65 -52.62
N GLU A 497 -3.79 35.97 -52.34
CA GLU A 497 -3.05 37.00 -53.09
C GLU A 497 -2.89 36.62 -54.57
N GLN A 498 -2.57 35.35 -54.87
CA GLN A 498 -2.48 34.82 -56.22
C GLN A 498 -3.82 34.92 -56.96
N ASN A 499 -4.93 34.61 -56.28
CA ASN A 499 -6.28 34.73 -56.82
C ASN A 499 -6.64 36.19 -57.12
N VAL A 500 -6.27 37.13 -56.24
CA VAL A 500 -6.43 38.58 -56.48
C VAL A 500 -5.60 39.02 -57.68
N LEU A 501 -4.34 38.56 -57.79
CA LEU A 501 -3.47 38.88 -58.92
C LEU A 501 -4.05 38.34 -60.25
N ASN A 502 -4.54 37.10 -60.24
CA ASN A 502 -5.20 36.50 -61.41
C ASN A 502 -6.46 37.27 -61.83
N GLN A 503 -7.26 37.76 -60.87
CA GLN A 503 -8.40 38.62 -61.17
C GLN A 503 -7.97 39.96 -61.79
N ILE A 504 -6.88 40.57 -61.29
CA ILE A 504 -6.31 41.79 -61.87
C ILE A 504 -5.87 41.53 -63.31
N ILE A 505 -5.12 40.45 -63.57
CA ILE A 505 -4.67 40.07 -64.92
C ILE A 505 -5.86 39.90 -65.85
N GLN A 506 -6.88 39.14 -65.46
CA GLN A 506 -8.09 38.95 -66.27
C GLN A 506 -8.83 40.28 -66.53
N SER A 507 -8.83 41.20 -65.56
CA SER A 507 -9.44 42.52 -65.74
C SER A 507 -8.65 43.38 -66.75
N SER A 508 -7.31 43.32 -66.69
CA SER A 508 -6.41 44.00 -67.62
C SER A 508 -6.51 43.43 -69.02
N GLU A 509 -6.57 42.11 -69.17
CA GLU A 509 -6.80 41.44 -70.46
C GLU A 509 -8.12 41.89 -71.10
N LYS A 510 -9.20 41.96 -70.32
CA LYS A 510 -10.48 42.50 -70.80
C LYS A 510 -10.38 43.97 -71.25
N GLN A 511 -9.64 44.80 -70.53
CA GLN A 511 -9.41 46.20 -70.93
C GLN A 511 -8.58 46.30 -72.21
N ILE A 512 -7.55 45.46 -72.37
CA ILE A 512 -6.73 45.38 -73.58
C ILE A 512 -7.60 44.97 -74.77
N ASP A 513 -8.45 43.96 -74.62
CA ASP A 513 -9.37 43.52 -75.69
C ASP A 513 -10.41 44.58 -76.04
N GLN A 514 -10.92 45.33 -75.06
CA GLN A 514 -11.78 46.49 -75.31
C GLN A 514 -11.05 47.58 -76.10
N LYS A 515 -9.80 47.92 -75.71
CA LYS A 515 -8.98 48.87 -76.44
C LYS A 515 -8.65 48.39 -77.85
N LYS A 516 -8.34 47.11 -78.06
CA LYS A 516 -8.13 46.52 -79.39
C LYS A 516 -9.39 46.63 -80.25
N LYS A 517 -10.58 46.41 -79.68
CA LYS A 517 -11.85 46.62 -80.38
C LYS A 517 -12.09 48.08 -80.74
N GLN A 518 -11.77 49.03 -79.85
CA GLN A 518 -11.82 50.47 -80.14
C GLN A 518 -10.82 50.86 -81.24
N ILE A 519 -9.59 50.35 -81.21
CA ILE A 519 -8.59 50.58 -82.27
C ILE A 519 -9.09 50.02 -83.60
N ASN A 520 -9.69 48.83 -83.62
CA ASN A 520 -10.27 48.26 -84.84
C ASN A 520 -11.47 49.08 -85.34
N GLN A 521 -12.30 49.64 -84.46
CA GLN A 521 -13.36 50.58 -84.83
C GLN A 521 -12.79 51.89 -85.40
N LEU A 522 -11.77 52.46 -84.75
CA LEU A 522 -11.06 53.65 -85.25
C LEU A 522 -10.36 53.39 -86.59
N ASN A 523 -9.81 52.19 -86.82
CA ASN A 523 -9.27 51.78 -88.12
C ASN A 523 -10.36 51.71 -89.20
N ASN A 524 -11.55 51.19 -88.85
CA ASN A 524 -12.67 51.15 -89.77
C ASN A 524 -13.23 52.55 -90.09
N GLU A 525 -13.18 53.48 -89.12
CA GLU A 525 -13.53 54.90 -89.32
C GLU A 525 -12.43 55.66 -90.10
N ALA A 526 -11.16 55.34 -89.88
CA ALA A 526 -10.03 55.92 -90.61
C ALA A 526 -9.96 55.46 -92.08
N ASN A 527 -10.50 54.28 -92.40
CA ASN A 527 -10.63 53.81 -93.79
C ASN A 527 -11.62 54.63 -94.65
N GLN A 528 -12.24 55.69 -94.10
CA GLN A 528 -13.01 56.66 -94.87
C GLN A 528 -12.29 57.99 -95.18
N LEU A 529 -11.11 58.27 -94.61
CA LEU A 529 -10.33 59.46 -94.97
C LEU A 529 -8.82 59.18 -94.93
N ASN A 530 -8.18 59.49 -96.05
CA ASN A 530 -6.80 59.17 -96.41
C ASN A 530 -5.74 59.69 -95.40
N MET A 531 -5.40 58.89 -94.38
CA MET A 531 -4.30 59.10 -93.43
C MET A 531 -3.66 57.77 -93.00
N GLU A 532 -3.04 57.04 -93.94
CA GLU A 532 -2.40 55.74 -93.67
C GLU A 532 -1.06 55.81 -92.90
N GLU A 533 -0.37 56.96 -92.90
CA GLU A 533 1.01 57.03 -92.40
C GLU A 533 1.11 57.36 -90.90
N LYS A 534 0.15 58.10 -90.35
CA LYS A 534 0.14 58.50 -88.93
C LYS A 534 -0.33 57.38 -88.00
N ILE A 535 -1.23 56.53 -88.49
CA ILE A 535 -1.82 55.40 -87.75
C ILE A 535 -0.80 54.26 -87.58
N LYS A 536 0.05 54.01 -88.59
CA LYS A 536 1.13 53.00 -88.49
C LYS A 536 2.18 53.38 -87.43
N GLN A 537 2.49 54.68 -87.28
CA GLN A 537 3.43 55.13 -86.25
C GLN A 537 2.84 55.04 -84.84
N GLU A 538 1.56 55.40 -84.64
CA GLU A 538 0.89 55.23 -83.34
C GLU A 538 0.68 53.75 -82.98
N GLN A 539 0.39 52.87 -83.94
CA GLN A 539 0.31 51.43 -83.71
C GLN A 539 1.64 50.85 -83.23
N LEU A 540 2.75 51.25 -83.85
CA LEU A 540 4.09 50.79 -83.44
C LEU A 540 4.43 51.28 -82.02
N LEU A 541 4.07 52.52 -81.67
CA LEU A 541 4.33 53.10 -80.35
C LEU A 541 3.50 52.41 -79.25
N ILE A 542 2.22 52.14 -79.51
CA ILE A 542 1.32 51.44 -78.57
C ILE A 542 1.77 49.99 -78.40
N GLN A 543 2.21 49.32 -79.47
CA GLN A 543 2.71 47.95 -79.39
C GLN A 543 4.01 47.89 -78.59
N GLN A 544 4.94 48.84 -78.78
CA GLN A 544 6.15 48.94 -77.98
C GLN A 544 5.87 49.22 -76.50
N GLN A 545 4.91 50.10 -76.18
CA GLN A 545 4.50 50.35 -74.79
C GLN A 545 3.86 49.10 -74.14
N GLN A 546 3.04 48.36 -74.87
CA GLN A 546 2.44 47.12 -74.35
C GLN A 546 3.49 46.03 -74.11
N GLU A 547 4.48 45.90 -74.99
CA GLU A 547 5.59 44.96 -74.80
C GLU A 547 6.48 45.36 -73.60
N GLU A 548 6.72 46.65 -73.38
CA GLU A 548 7.44 47.14 -72.21
C GLU A 548 6.68 46.91 -70.90
N GLU A 549 5.37 47.20 -70.86
CA GLU A 549 4.53 46.94 -69.68
C GLU A 549 4.43 45.43 -69.37
N GLN A 550 4.24 44.59 -70.39
CA GLN A 550 4.23 43.14 -70.20
C GLN A 550 5.56 42.63 -69.67
N LYS A 551 6.68 43.15 -70.18
CA LYS A 551 8.02 42.78 -69.72
C LYS A 551 8.25 43.22 -68.26
N GLN A 552 7.84 44.43 -67.88
CA GLN A 552 7.94 44.90 -66.48
C GLN A 552 7.09 44.05 -65.53
N ILE A 553 5.88 43.66 -65.94
CA ILE A 553 5.02 42.76 -65.15
C ILE A 553 5.69 41.39 -65.01
N LEU A 554 6.22 40.83 -66.09
CA LEU A 554 6.90 39.53 -66.08
C LEU A 554 8.13 39.55 -65.16
N ASP A 555 8.95 40.59 -65.24
CA ASP A 555 10.13 40.78 -64.40
C ASP A 555 9.73 40.90 -62.92
N SER A 556 8.62 41.60 -62.61
CA SER A 556 8.11 41.71 -61.23
C SER A 556 7.61 40.37 -60.67
N ILE A 557 6.92 39.56 -61.49
CA ILE A 557 6.45 38.22 -61.12
C ILE A 557 7.64 37.28 -60.90
N GLN A 558 8.64 37.35 -61.78
CA GLN A 558 9.82 36.51 -61.69
C GLN A 558 10.66 36.87 -60.46
N PHE A 559 10.75 38.15 -60.10
CA PHE A 559 11.37 38.60 -58.85
C PHE A 559 10.61 38.11 -57.61
N ALA A 560 9.28 38.24 -57.59
CA ALA A 560 8.44 37.78 -56.48
C ALA A 560 8.55 36.26 -56.27
N ASN A 561 8.49 35.47 -57.36
CA ASN A 561 8.66 34.02 -57.30
C ASN A 561 10.04 33.62 -56.77
N THR A 562 11.09 34.35 -57.16
CA THR A 562 12.45 34.11 -56.66
C THR A 562 12.55 34.38 -55.15
N GLN A 563 11.93 35.46 -54.66
CA GLN A 563 11.88 35.73 -53.22
C GLN A 563 11.11 34.65 -52.45
N LYS A 564 9.97 34.19 -52.99
CA LYS A 564 9.19 33.10 -52.38
C LYS A 564 9.97 31.80 -52.31
N GLN A 565 10.65 31.41 -53.39
CA GLN A 565 11.49 30.21 -53.39
C GLN A 565 12.59 30.26 -52.33
N ASN A 566 13.21 31.44 -52.14
CA ASN A 566 14.22 31.63 -51.11
C ASN A 566 13.66 31.53 -49.68
N GLN A 567 12.44 32.04 -49.45
CA GLN A 567 11.76 31.88 -48.15
C GLN A 567 11.41 30.41 -47.87
N LEU A 568 10.91 29.69 -48.87
CA LEU A 568 10.55 28.27 -48.75
C LEU A 568 11.79 27.42 -48.44
N ASN A 569 12.90 27.67 -49.14
CA ASN A 569 14.18 27.01 -48.89
C ASN A 569 14.69 27.28 -47.45
N ASN A 570 14.54 28.50 -46.94
CA ASN A 570 14.91 28.83 -45.56
C ASN A 570 14.05 28.08 -44.52
N ILE A 571 12.75 27.92 -44.78
CA ILE A 571 11.85 27.16 -43.91
C ILE A 571 12.21 25.67 -43.90
N GLU A 572 12.44 25.07 -45.08
CA GLU A 572 12.90 23.67 -45.17
C GLU A 572 14.22 23.45 -44.42
N GLN A 573 15.16 24.39 -44.53
CA GLN A 573 16.44 24.34 -43.83
C GLN A 573 16.23 24.41 -42.31
N ASN A 574 15.34 25.29 -41.82
CA ASN A 574 15.00 25.39 -40.41
C ASN A 574 14.33 24.14 -39.87
N LEU A 575 13.44 23.50 -40.64
CA LEU A 575 12.81 22.21 -40.32
C LEU A 575 13.86 21.09 -40.20
N LYS A 576 14.78 20.99 -41.16
CA LYS A 576 15.90 20.03 -41.11
C LYS A 576 16.79 20.25 -39.89
N ASN A 577 17.09 21.51 -39.56
CA ASN A 577 17.86 21.85 -38.36
C ASN A 577 17.12 21.46 -37.08
N GLY A 578 15.82 21.76 -36.97
CA GLY A 578 14.99 21.37 -35.84
C GLY A 578 14.91 19.85 -35.63
N GLN A 579 14.79 19.07 -36.72
CA GLN A 579 14.84 17.60 -36.65
C GLN A 579 16.20 17.08 -36.17
N LYS A 580 17.30 17.75 -36.56
CA LYS A 580 18.65 17.40 -36.11
C LYS A 580 18.84 17.69 -34.61
N ASP A 581 18.33 18.82 -34.13
CA ASP A 581 18.40 19.17 -32.71
C ASP A 581 17.52 18.24 -31.85
N LEU A 582 16.38 17.79 -32.40
CA LEU A 582 15.55 16.77 -31.76
C LEU A 582 16.33 15.47 -31.52
N ARG A 583 16.99 14.95 -32.57
CA ARG A 583 17.80 13.72 -32.46
C ARG A 583 18.92 13.87 -31.45
N LYS A 584 19.59 15.03 -31.41
CA LYS A 584 20.63 15.29 -30.40
C LYS A 584 20.08 15.29 -28.97
N MET A 585 18.89 15.85 -28.74
CA MET A 585 18.25 15.80 -27.43
C MET A 585 17.83 14.37 -27.05
N GLU A 586 17.28 13.60 -27.99
CA GLU A 586 16.98 12.18 -27.77
C GLU A 586 18.23 11.39 -27.37
N GLU A 587 19.33 11.57 -28.10
CA GLU A 587 20.64 10.97 -27.80
C GLU A 587 21.18 11.43 -26.42
N GLU A 588 21.02 12.70 -26.04
CA GLU A 588 21.46 13.21 -24.75
C GLU A 588 20.64 12.66 -23.58
N VAL A 589 19.32 12.53 -23.76
CA VAL A 589 18.42 11.92 -22.77
C VAL A 589 18.78 10.44 -22.60
N ASP A 590 18.97 9.70 -23.68
CA ASP A 590 19.35 8.29 -23.63
C ASP A 590 20.74 8.11 -22.97
N ARG A 591 21.69 9.02 -23.23
CA ARG A 591 22.98 9.07 -22.54
C ARG A 591 22.81 9.25 -21.02
N LYS A 592 21.97 10.20 -20.59
CA LYS A 592 21.70 10.42 -19.15
C LYS A 592 21.01 9.22 -18.50
N ILE A 593 20.10 8.53 -19.20
CA ILE A 593 19.49 7.28 -18.72
C ILE A 593 20.56 6.22 -18.48
N GLN A 594 21.47 6.05 -19.43
CA GLN A 594 22.55 5.08 -19.30
C GLN A 594 23.49 5.43 -18.15
N GLU A 595 23.77 6.72 -17.95
CA GLU A 595 24.58 7.21 -16.82
C GLU A 595 23.91 6.90 -15.48
N VAL A 596 22.61 7.18 -15.34
CA VAL A 596 21.83 6.84 -14.14
C VAL A 596 21.84 5.33 -13.91
N ARG A 597 21.57 4.51 -14.93
CA ARG A 597 21.63 3.03 -14.84
C ARG A 597 23.00 2.56 -14.33
N ASN A 598 24.09 3.10 -14.86
CA ASN A 598 25.45 2.76 -14.45
C ASN A 598 25.74 3.18 -13.00
N GLN A 599 25.32 4.39 -12.60
CA GLN A 599 25.45 4.87 -11.21
C GLN A 599 24.72 3.94 -10.23
N ASN A 600 23.53 3.48 -10.61
CA ASN A 600 22.72 2.58 -9.78
C ASN A 600 23.33 1.19 -9.67
N GLU A 601 23.86 0.65 -10.77
CA GLU A 601 24.56 -0.64 -10.75
C GLU A 601 25.81 -0.59 -9.86
N ASN A 602 26.57 0.50 -9.94
CA ASN A 602 27.73 0.72 -9.08
C ASN A 602 27.34 0.83 -7.60
N ARG A 603 26.26 1.54 -7.28
CA ARG A 603 25.76 1.65 -5.90
C ARG A 603 25.29 0.30 -5.35
N ARG A 604 24.57 -0.50 -6.16
CA ARG A 604 24.18 -1.88 -5.79
C ARG A 604 25.38 -2.77 -5.54
N LYS A 605 26.45 -2.64 -6.36
CA LYS A 605 27.72 -3.35 -6.13
C LYS A 605 28.36 -2.93 -4.80
N LEU A 606 28.38 -1.63 -4.48
CA LEU A 606 28.90 -1.11 -3.22
C LEU A 606 28.11 -1.63 -2.01
N GLU A 607 26.77 -1.63 -2.09
CA GLU A 607 25.89 -2.15 -1.04
C GLU A 607 26.13 -3.65 -0.79
N ARG A 608 26.25 -4.45 -1.86
CA ARG A 608 26.62 -5.88 -1.73
C ARG A 608 27.97 -6.07 -1.07
N GLN A 609 28.98 -5.28 -1.45
CA GLN A 609 30.31 -5.32 -0.82
C GLN A 609 30.26 -4.93 0.66
N LEU A 610 29.45 -3.95 1.03
CA LEU A 610 29.24 -3.55 2.43
C LEU A 610 28.58 -4.67 3.24
N ILE A 611 27.54 -5.30 2.70
CA ILE A 611 26.86 -6.44 3.32
C ILE A 611 27.84 -7.61 3.49
N GLU A 612 28.62 -7.96 2.46
CA GLU A 612 29.65 -9.02 2.54
C GLU A 612 30.76 -8.69 3.55
N ALA A 613 31.23 -7.43 3.59
CA ALA A 613 32.24 -6.99 4.54
C ALA A 613 31.73 -7.01 5.98
N GLN A 614 30.45 -6.68 6.19
CA GLN A 614 29.80 -6.77 7.49
C GLN A 614 29.60 -8.23 7.91
N ALA A 615 29.15 -9.11 7.01
CA ALA A 615 29.05 -10.55 7.25
C ALA A 615 30.40 -11.19 7.63
N LYS A 616 31.50 -10.72 7.01
CA LYS A 616 32.87 -11.14 7.36
C LYS A 616 33.32 -10.58 8.72
N LYS A 617 32.91 -9.36 9.09
CA LYS A 617 33.22 -8.76 10.41
C LYS A 617 32.40 -9.35 11.55
N SER A 618 31.21 -9.88 11.28
CA SER A 618 30.37 -10.60 12.23
C SER A 618 30.71 -12.10 12.32
N SER A 619 31.82 -12.55 11.73
CA SER A 619 32.37 -13.87 12.02
C SER A 619 32.65 -13.99 13.52
N PRO A 620 32.00 -14.94 14.22
CA PRO A 620 32.19 -15.06 15.65
C PRO A 620 33.62 -15.56 15.89
N ARG A 621 34.43 -14.75 16.58
CA ARG A 621 35.60 -15.23 17.30
C ARG A 621 35.11 -16.20 18.38
N VAL A 622 34.85 -17.45 18.02
CA VAL A 622 34.70 -18.53 18.98
C VAL A 622 36.10 -19.02 19.32
N LEU A 623 36.48 -18.65 20.53
CA LEU A 623 37.46 -19.32 21.38
C LEU A 623 37.39 -20.84 21.23
N GLY A 624 38.57 -21.46 21.17
CA GLY A 624 38.71 -22.90 21.05
C GLY A 624 38.13 -23.68 22.22
N THR A 625 37.91 -24.96 21.91
CA THR A 625 38.02 -26.13 22.79
C THR A 625 37.30 -26.08 24.14
N ILE A 626 36.23 -26.88 24.27
CA ILE A 626 36.21 -28.10 25.10
C ILE A 626 35.14 -29.03 24.49
N GLY A 627 35.53 -30.28 24.27
CA GLY A 627 34.67 -31.30 23.69
C GLY A 627 33.73 -31.93 24.70
N SER A 628 32.58 -32.39 24.21
CA SER A 628 31.90 -33.56 24.78
C SER A 628 31.02 -34.21 23.71
N THR A 629 31.33 -35.47 23.49
CA THR A 629 30.78 -36.44 22.57
C THR A 629 29.27 -36.65 22.78
N VAL A 630 28.46 -36.49 21.73
CA VAL A 630 27.14 -37.13 21.65
C VAL A 630 27.01 -37.82 20.30
N LYS A 631 26.95 -39.16 20.35
CA LYS A 631 26.71 -40.06 19.22
C LYS A 631 25.30 -39.83 18.68
N TYR A 632 25.18 -39.45 17.41
CA TYR A 632 23.94 -39.60 16.65
C TYR A 632 23.93 -40.96 15.96
N GLY A 633 22.90 -41.75 16.27
CA GLY A 633 22.57 -42.99 15.58
C GLY A 633 21.97 -42.68 14.21
N VAL A 634 22.56 -43.31 13.20
CA VAL A 634 22.10 -43.37 11.81
C VAL A 634 20.98 -44.40 11.71
N ILE A 635 19.84 -44.07 11.08
CA ILE A 635 19.00 -45.07 10.42
C ILE A 635 18.63 -44.54 9.03
N GLY A 636 19.12 -45.26 8.02
CA GLY A 636 18.75 -45.12 6.63
C GLY A 636 17.52 -45.97 6.28
N SER A 637 16.71 -45.41 5.39
CA SER A 637 16.16 -45.97 4.15
C SER A 637 15.83 -47.48 4.01
N CYS A 638 14.67 -47.71 3.37
CA CYS A 638 14.39 -48.66 2.27
C CYS A 638 13.44 -49.86 2.53
N PHE A 639 12.38 -49.90 1.70
CA PHE A 639 11.65 -51.05 1.11
C PHE A 639 10.95 -52.08 2.03
N GLY A 640 9.68 -52.40 1.71
CA GLY A 640 8.95 -53.58 2.23
C GLY A 640 9.40 -54.91 1.58
N PRO A 641 8.62 -56.01 1.55
CA PRO A 641 7.29 -56.30 2.15
C PRO A 641 7.22 -57.70 2.86
N VAL A 642 6.01 -58.15 3.21
CA VAL A 642 5.57 -59.56 3.46
C VAL A 642 5.84 -60.19 4.85
N GLY A 643 4.75 -60.50 5.57
CA GLY A 643 4.39 -61.88 5.93
C GLY A 643 4.76 -62.44 7.32
N ALA A 644 3.74 -63.08 7.92
CA ALA A 644 3.77 -64.20 8.87
C ALA A 644 4.02 -63.94 10.39
N LEU A 645 2.91 -64.05 11.14
CA LEU A 645 2.59 -65.07 12.17
C LEU A 645 3.67 -65.60 13.15
N VAL A 646 3.16 -65.94 14.36
CA VAL A 646 3.79 -66.56 15.55
C VAL A 646 4.22 -65.50 16.57
N GLY A 647 3.75 -65.43 17.82
CA GLY A 647 3.13 -66.41 18.71
C GLY A 647 3.96 -66.48 20.01
N GLY A 648 3.33 -66.24 21.18
CA GLY A 648 3.89 -66.51 22.52
C GLY A 648 4.01 -65.25 23.41
N LEU A 649 3.12 -64.98 24.37
CA LEU A 649 2.88 -65.58 25.70
C LEU A 649 3.95 -65.31 26.79
N PHE A 650 3.44 -64.73 27.88
CA PHE A 650 3.90 -64.68 29.28
C PHE A 650 5.08 -63.80 29.71
N GLY A 651 4.81 -62.98 30.73
CA GLY A 651 5.87 -62.33 31.53
C GLY A 651 5.38 -61.23 32.47
N LEU A 652 4.62 -61.61 33.51
CA LEU A 652 4.31 -60.80 34.70
C LEU A 652 5.56 -60.13 35.29
N PHE A 653 5.53 -58.81 35.56
CA PHE A 653 6.08 -58.19 36.77
C PHE A 653 5.46 -56.80 36.98
N SER A 654 4.86 -56.61 38.14
CA SER A 654 4.36 -55.34 38.68
C SER A 654 5.32 -54.89 39.83
N PRO A 655 5.09 -53.78 40.53
CA PRO A 655 5.54 -52.43 40.20
C PRO A 655 6.50 -51.87 41.28
N LYS A 656 7.03 -50.66 41.04
CA LYS A 656 7.36 -49.59 42.04
C LYS A 656 8.69 -48.90 41.73
N ARG A 657 8.59 -47.58 41.51
CA ARG A 657 9.46 -46.45 41.92
C ARG A 657 8.95 -45.28 41.05
N GLY A 658 8.27 -44.27 41.57
CA GLY A 658 8.74 -43.42 42.65
C GLY A 658 9.80 -42.47 42.10
N CYS A 659 9.39 -41.54 41.23
CA CYS A 659 10.23 -40.43 40.77
C CYS A 659 9.52 -39.12 41.08
N SER A 660 10.03 -38.43 42.10
CA SER A 660 9.93 -37.00 42.28
C SER A 660 10.94 -36.32 41.37
N ILE A 661 10.52 -35.53 40.40
CA ILE A 661 11.39 -34.61 39.67
C ILE A 661 10.63 -33.29 39.48
N PHE A 662 11.37 -32.22 39.75
CA PHE A 662 11.07 -30.79 39.63
C PHE A 662 10.38 -30.38 38.32
#